data_AF-A0AAN8SEG8-F1
#
_entry.id   AF-A0AAN8SEG8-F1
#
_cell.length_a   1.000
_cell.length_b   1.000
_cell.length_c   1.000
_cell.angle_alpha   90.00
_cell.angle_beta   90.00
_cell.angle_gamma   90.00
#
_symmetry.space_group_name_H-M   'P 1'
#
loop_
_entity.id
_entity.type
_entity.pdbx_description
1 polymer ?
#
loop_
_entity_poly.entity_id
_entity_poly.type
_entity_poly.pdbx_seq_one_letter_code
_entity_poly.pdbx_strand_id
1 'polypeptide(L)'
;MDDVLKDLGWSDGFRIPVANAENKALELEASALTIITSYSRDISDNLNIMKKHLANVQNQLNINQNLIYAHNNQKTAEENLVKLAQIEDSSLLNDIKRVKKELENTIERQKSVQNDIVRSLHNVDKLNATIKWDKDALLAWDEEMTRGDDDTFMLEKFRREDEAKFKELELRRQSLGVEVENKKNKLMLLKSDIISMEQSLDKTAQMFRRQHVDRRVLVQQWEGSVRVLNQRHDDINRIADEIRNLKLVARDRLKDLEEQKTFFENEKKNNKELEKEIENLNKQVADNKEKIMMAEQIIVEEADKLATLQTVLATTTTQFHKERNQYKVMMKEAEAKSQLCTGMKLRIEKAKAEYEASKNKTISAVERTHQLEKLLKAEEKFVERNLFEFKVRSVVKLGTRNRSLPLENCVKKLDELLHQIGQQLTELKNGEKSQLFNIRHIESCKASVLKYISKAQTEMNRQKEILYNMDFAYMEKDIQLNKMLGLLKDQDSPQHDKKIAELEEIHAKLVATSNLLTKEVGRLEDDMRRITMDLQGDTKEQEYLKNKRQENVLFVECGNKQLNALRALNQEKQVDMNLLKLRVKQAEKAIDRVGGKVFCLEKQRLELEEAMKEREIEIKTMKDILTVRRRVLNEQSAGLNSRINLARLKVDHLKSKYEVTLLKLGKDENGQPLSVTHIKIKEAQEKFELQEIGDKLDSKIKKTEKEIMAMENTLKVVNATNKAFKNNLQSIDESSPEYLEKLQLEQRQADLLEEYRLEKTVLENLENITVDLEKRYQEKLNIEASIINEWKEKDEQAAETDKEIKDQEEKLQRAGKHLKKLIKEIRGTTVQKFQTFEEKDIELREMMEQNEFGLQQLAELVAKTFDTGPVVIRYLTDKGITLPMVKSSGGSSRRSSATSVSSAGRSVASTKSSKSVESTSSRSSSCLITPSVVTLDSTKLSQFLTYQINRSDWSAYKFPTDCDIFKFQAMEIRPTLIQTNRCQSSQTWRLRLTTPRRKL
;
A
#
# COMPACT_ATOMS: atom_id res chain seq x y z
N MET A 1 -4.70 4.56 196.66
CA MET A 1 -3.60 4.13 195.77
C MET A 1 -2.39 5.01 195.99
N ASP A 2 -2.48 6.30 195.66
CA ASP A 2 -1.34 7.23 195.71
C ASP A 2 -0.67 7.30 197.11
N ASP A 3 -1.41 7.18 198.21
CA ASP A 3 -0.84 7.12 199.57
C ASP A 3 -0.15 5.78 199.89
N VAL A 4 -0.68 4.65 199.38
CA VAL A 4 -0.09 3.31 199.54
C VAL A 4 1.25 3.19 198.78
N LEU A 5 1.39 3.91 197.66
CA LEU A 5 2.62 3.91 196.85
C LEU A 5 3.74 4.75 197.47
N LYS A 6 3.42 5.68 198.39
CA LYS A 6 4.41 6.47 199.12
C LYS A 6 5.01 5.71 200.30
N ASP A 7 4.18 5.03 201.10
CA ASP A 7 4.65 4.25 202.26
C ASP A 7 5.54 3.06 201.86
N LEU A 8 5.47 2.62 200.60
CA LEU A 8 6.34 1.59 200.02
C LEU A 8 7.68 2.12 199.49
N GLY A 9 7.87 3.45 199.41
CA GLY A 9 9.11 4.09 198.98
C GLY A 9 9.37 4.08 197.46
N TRP A 10 8.34 3.90 196.63
CA TRP A 10 8.47 3.72 195.17
C TRP A 10 8.38 5.05 194.40
N SER A 11 8.89 6.14 195.00
CA SER A 11 8.65 7.51 194.54
C SER A 11 9.85 8.21 193.91
N ASP A 12 11.06 7.63 193.97
CA ASP A 12 12.24 8.18 193.29
C ASP A 12 13.29 7.09 192.97
N GLY A 13 13.86 7.14 191.76
CA GLY A 13 14.86 6.21 191.25
C GLY A 13 14.39 4.77 190.99
N PHE A 14 15.26 3.97 190.35
CA PHE A 14 14.95 2.58 189.94
C PHE A 14 15.09 1.55 191.07
N ARG A 15 14.78 1.93 192.32
CA ARG A 15 14.69 1.00 193.45
C ARG A 15 13.30 0.38 193.50
N ILE A 16 13.19 -0.91 193.20
CA ILE A 16 11.98 -1.70 193.38
C ILE A 16 12.21 -2.67 194.56
N PRO A 17 11.69 -2.37 195.77
CA PRO A 17 11.73 -3.26 196.94
C PRO A 17 11.39 -4.72 196.66
N VAL A 18 12.16 -5.59 197.30
CA VAL A 18 12.31 -7.02 196.99
C VAL A 18 11.92 -7.84 198.22
N ALA A 19 11.23 -8.97 198.01
CA ALA A 19 10.69 -9.82 199.09
C ALA A 19 11.09 -11.30 199.00
N ASN A 20 12.28 -11.61 198.45
CA ASN A 20 12.85 -12.96 198.46
C ASN A 20 14.39 -12.90 198.65
N ALA A 21 14.94 -13.86 199.39
CA ALA A 21 16.36 -13.91 199.76
C ALA A 21 17.29 -14.24 198.58
N GLU A 22 16.81 -14.95 197.55
CA GLU A 22 17.59 -15.31 196.36
C GLU A 22 18.18 -14.08 195.64
N ASN A 23 17.41 -13.00 195.56
CA ASN A 23 17.86 -11.75 194.92
C ASN A 23 18.97 -11.03 195.69
N LYS A 24 19.27 -11.44 196.94
CA LYS A 24 20.42 -10.94 197.71
C LYS A 24 21.68 -11.81 197.53
N ALA A 25 21.57 -12.96 196.89
CA ALA A 25 22.72 -13.77 196.45
C ALA A 25 23.20 -13.34 195.06
N LEU A 26 22.28 -13.07 194.12
CA LEU A 26 22.60 -12.67 192.74
C LEU A 26 23.40 -11.36 192.63
N GLU A 27 23.32 -10.47 193.62
CA GLU A 27 24.09 -9.22 193.67
C GLU A 27 25.61 -9.45 193.82
N LEU A 28 26.03 -10.60 194.39
CA LEU A 28 27.44 -10.99 194.50
C LEU A 28 28.00 -11.60 193.20
N GLU A 29 27.17 -12.30 192.43
CA GLU A 29 27.55 -12.99 191.19
C GLU A 29 27.93 -12.01 190.06
N ALA A 30 27.29 -10.83 190.03
CA ALA A 30 27.54 -9.78 189.04
C ALA A 30 29.01 -9.31 188.96
N SER A 31 29.78 -9.47 190.03
CA SER A 31 31.19 -9.06 190.09
C SER A 31 32.15 -9.92 189.25
N ALA A 32 31.77 -11.16 188.91
CA ALA A 32 32.65 -12.11 188.22
C ALA A 32 32.63 -11.99 186.67
N LEU A 33 31.59 -11.38 186.09
CA LEU A 33 31.31 -11.46 184.64
C LEU A 33 32.19 -10.57 183.75
N THR A 34 32.97 -9.65 184.33
CA THR A 34 33.76 -8.66 183.57
C THR A 34 34.84 -9.29 182.68
N ILE A 35 35.45 -10.39 183.11
CA ILE A 35 36.60 -11.03 182.43
C ILE A 35 36.20 -11.69 181.10
N ILE A 36 34.95 -12.15 180.95
CA ILE A 36 34.48 -12.85 179.74
C ILE A 36 34.26 -11.87 178.55
N THR A 37 34.08 -10.57 178.84
CA THR A 37 33.69 -9.57 177.84
C THR A 37 34.80 -9.11 176.89
N SER A 38 36.06 -9.51 177.12
CA SER A 38 37.20 -9.24 176.23
C SER A 38 37.22 -10.21 175.05
N TYR A 39 37.33 -11.52 175.32
CA TYR A 39 37.40 -12.59 174.32
C TYR A 39 36.23 -12.60 173.32
N SER A 40 35.06 -12.09 173.71
CA SER A 40 33.90 -12.00 172.81
C SER A 40 34.03 -10.93 171.72
N ARG A 41 34.93 -9.94 171.86
CA ARG A 41 35.13 -8.90 170.83
C ARG A 41 35.94 -9.42 169.64
N ASP A 42 37.10 -10.02 169.89
CA ASP A 42 38.02 -10.47 168.84
C ASP A 42 37.37 -11.48 167.88
N ILE A 43 36.53 -12.37 168.42
CA ILE A 43 35.74 -13.33 167.63
C ILE A 43 34.67 -12.63 166.78
N SER A 44 34.00 -11.60 167.33
CA SER A 44 32.99 -10.81 166.62
C SER A 44 33.59 -10.02 165.44
N ASP A 45 34.75 -9.39 165.64
CA ASP A 45 35.38 -8.59 164.58
C ASP A 45 35.93 -9.47 163.45
N ASN A 46 36.49 -10.63 163.77
CA ASN A 46 36.89 -11.61 162.75
C ASN A 46 35.67 -12.14 161.96
N LEU A 47 34.55 -12.43 162.63
CA LEU A 47 33.28 -12.77 161.98
C LEU A 47 32.78 -11.66 161.04
N ASN A 48 32.94 -10.39 161.42
CA ASN A 48 32.54 -9.25 160.60
C ASN A 48 33.44 -9.09 159.35
N ILE A 49 34.73 -9.40 159.44
CA ILE A 49 35.64 -9.46 158.28
C ILE A 49 35.21 -10.59 157.32
N MET A 50 34.93 -11.79 157.84
CA MET A 50 34.48 -12.91 157.01
C MET A 50 33.12 -12.64 156.34
N LYS A 51 32.17 -11.99 157.03
CA LYS A 51 30.89 -11.56 156.43
C LYS A 51 31.09 -10.56 155.29
N LYS A 52 31.97 -9.56 155.47
CA LYS A 52 32.31 -8.60 154.40
C LYS A 52 32.96 -9.29 153.19
N HIS A 53 33.85 -10.26 153.41
CA HIS A 53 34.43 -11.05 152.34
C HIS A 53 33.36 -11.87 151.59
N LEU A 54 32.46 -12.54 152.31
CA LEU A 54 31.37 -13.34 151.71
C LEU A 54 30.42 -12.48 150.86
N ALA A 55 30.03 -11.30 151.34
CA ALA A 55 29.23 -10.35 150.58
C ALA A 55 29.97 -9.86 149.30
N ASN A 56 31.28 -9.63 149.39
CA ASN A 56 32.08 -9.24 148.22
C ASN A 56 32.17 -10.39 147.19
N VAL A 57 32.33 -11.65 147.63
CA VAL A 57 32.29 -12.83 146.75
C VAL A 57 30.91 -13.00 146.10
N GLN A 58 29.81 -12.76 146.82
CA GLN A 58 28.46 -12.78 146.25
C GLN A 58 28.27 -11.70 145.18
N ASN A 59 28.78 -10.48 145.41
CA ASN A 59 28.76 -9.40 144.41
C ASN A 59 29.59 -9.77 143.17
N GLN A 60 30.79 -10.33 143.33
CA GLN A 60 31.61 -10.81 142.21
C GLN A 60 30.92 -11.96 141.44
N LEU A 61 30.21 -12.86 142.12
CA LEU A 61 29.44 -13.92 141.48
C LEU A 61 28.28 -13.34 140.65
N ASN A 62 27.54 -12.35 141.19
CA ASN A 62 26.48 -11.64 140.48
C ASN A 62 27.01 -10.89 139.24
N ILE A 63 28.12 -10.15 139.39
CA ILE A 63 28.81 -9.47 138.26
C ILE A 63 29.20 -10.48 137.16
N ASN A 64 29.78 -11.62 137.53
CA ASN A 64 30.11 -12.68 136.57
C ASN A 64 28.88 -13.33 135.92
N GLN A 65 27.78 -13.51 136.64
CA GLN A 65 26.51 -13.99 136.06
C GLN A 65 25.94 -13.00 135.04
N ASN A 66 25.97 -11.70 135.34
CA ASN A 66 25.53 -10.66 134.41
C ASN A 66 26.44 -10.59 133.17
N LEU A 67 27.76 -10.77 133.34
CA LEU A 67 28.71 -10.85 132.22
C LEU A 67 28.46 -12.07 131.33
N ILE A 68 28.18 -13.24 131.92
CA ILE A 68 27.80 -14.46 131.19
C ILE A 68 26.48 -14.26 130.44
N TYR A 69 25.49 -13.62 131.06
CA TYR A 69 24.21 -13.31 130.42
C TYR A 69 24.38 -12.33 129.24
N ALA A 70 25.19 -11.28 129.41
CA ALA A 70 25.53 -10.33 128.35
C ALA A 70 26.25 -11.02 127.17
N HIS A 71 27.24 -11.87 127.44
CA HIS A 71 27.92 -12.66 126.40
C HIS A 71 26.98 -13.64 125.69
N ASN A 72 26.05 -14.27 126.41
CA ASN A 72 25.08 -15.18 125.79
C ASN A 72 24.09 -14.41 124.90
N ASN A 73 23.64 -13.22 125.33
CA ASN A 73 22.81 -12.34 124.50
C ASN A 73 23.58 -11.88 123.24
N GLN A 74 24.84 -11.44 123.38
CA GLN A 74 25.71 -11.12 122.25
C GLN A 74 25.82 -12.30 121.27
N LYS A 75 26.08 -13.52 121.77
CA LYS A 75 26.14 -14.74 120.96
C LYS A 75 24.84 -14.99 120.19
N THR A 76 23.67 -14.78 120.81
CA THR A 76 22.39 -14.91 120.10
C THR A 76 22.16 -13.81 119.06
N ALA A 77 22.67 -12.60 119.29
CA ALA A 77 22.63 -11.52 118.30
C ALA A 77 23.54 -11.83 117.09
N GLU A 78 24.77 -12.30 117.33
CA GLU A 78 25.70 -12.76 116.29
C GLU A 78 25.13 -13.94 115.48
N GLU A 79 24.55 -14.95 116.15
CA GLU A 79 23.85 -16.04 115.48
C GLU A 79 22.68 -15.56 114.61
N ASN A 80 21.99 -14.49 115.00
CA ASN A 80 20.88 -13.93 114.22
C ASN A 80 21.39 -13.07 113.05
N LEU A 81 22.48 -12.33 113.21
CA LEU A 81 23.17 -11.65 112.11
C LEU A 81 23.69 -12.64 111.05
N VAL A 82 24.25 -13.77 111.48
CA VAL A 82 24.67 -14.86 110.56
C VAL A 82 23.47 -15.45 109.81
N LYS A 83 22.33 -15.66 110.47
CA LYS A 83 21.09 -16.13 109.80
C LYS A 83 20.58 -15.11 108.78
N LEU A 84 20.62 -13.81 109.09
CA LEU A 84 20.23 -12.74 108.15
C LEU A 84 21.17 -12.73 106.94
N ALA A 85 22.49 -12.76 107.13
CA ALA A 85 23.45 -12.83 106.03
C ALA A 85 23.28 -14.09 105.15
N GLN A 86 22.93 -15.23 105.74
CA GLN A 86 22.59 -16.45 104.99
C GLN A 86 21.29 -16.32 104.19
N ILE A 87 20.28 -15.62 104.72
CA ILE A 87 19.04 -15.33 104.00
C ILE A 87 19.32 -14.37 102.82
N GLU A 88 20.11 -13.31 103.05
CA GLU A 88 20.52 -12.36 102.01
C GLU A 88 21.35 -13.03 100.91
N ASP A 89 22.37 -13.83 101.24
CA ASP A 89 23.12 -14.63 100.25
C ASP A 89 22.21 -15.58 99.48
N SER A 90 21.26 -16.25 100.14
CA SER A 90 20.29 -17.11 99.46
C SER A 90 19.37 -16.33 98.50
N SER A 91 19.02 -15.08 98.83
CA SER A 91 18.26 -14.18 97.95
C SER A 91 19.11 -13.75 96.76
N LEU A 92 20.32 -13.26 96.99
CA LEU A 92 21.27 -12.84 95.96
C LEU A 92 21.60 -14.00 95.00
N LEU A 93 21.78 -15.22 95.51
CA LEU A 93 21.96 -16.42 94.68
C LEU A 93 20.73 -16.74 93.82
N ASN A 94 19.52 -16.43 94.28
CA ASN A 94 18.29 -16.61 93.50
C ASN A 94 18.07 -15.46 92.49
N ASP A 95 18.44 -14.23 92.84
CA ASP A 95 18.48 -13.09 91.92
C ASP A 95 19.51 -13.31 90.80
N ILE A 96 20.71 -13.80 91.13
CA ILE A 96 21.74 -14.19 90.14
C ILE A 96 21.24 -15.31 89.22
N LYS A 97 20.48 -16.30 89.73
CA LYS A 97 19.84 -17.32 88.88
C LYS A 97 18.78 -16.73 87.96
N ARG A 98 17.95 -15.79 88.44
CA ARG A 98 16.95 -15.09 87.63
C ARG A 98 17.61 -14.28 86.52
N VAL A 99 18.60 -13.45 86.86
CA VAL A 99 19.34 -12.62 85.89
C VAL A 99 20.10 -13.47 84.86
N LYS A 100 20.71 -14.59 85.26
CA LYS A 100 21.32 -15.55 84.32
C LYS A 100 20.30 -16.13 83.33
N LYS A 101 19.11 -16.52 83.81
CA LYS A 101 18.03 -17.01 82.96
C LYS A 101 17.49 -15.91 82.03
N GLU A 102 17.40 -14.67 82.49
CA GLU A 102 17.01 -13.52 81.65
C GLU A 102 18.06 -13.20 80.59
N LEU A 103 19.35 -13.35 80.92
CA LEU A 103 20.47 -13.25 79.98
C LEU A 103 20.42 -14.35 78.92
N GLU A 104 20.17 -15.61 79.31
CA GLU A 104 19.97 -16.71 78.36
C GLU A 104 18.78 -16.44 77.41
N ASN A 105 17.63 -16.01 77.94
CA ASN A 105 16.46 -15.63 77.14
C ASN A 105 16.72 -14.46 76.18
N THR A 106 17.56 -13.49 76.55
CA THR A 106 17.93 -12.37 75.67
C THR A 106 18.93 -12.77 74.60
N ILE A 107 19.90 -13.64 74.93
CA ILE A 107 20.82 -14.26 73.96
C ILE A 107 20.06 -15.14 72.95
N GLU A 108 19.04 -15.90 73.36
CA GLU A 108 18.20 -16.68 72.44
C GLU A 108 17.37 -15.78 71.52
N ARG A 109 16.76 -14.72 72.05
CA ARG A 109 16.06 -13.71 71.22
C ARG A 109 17.02 -13.04 70.23
N GLN A 110 18.22 -12.67 70.67
CA GLN A 110 19.26 -12.11 69.79
C GLN A 110 19.63 -13.09 68.68
N LYS A 111 19.81 -14.37 68.98
CA LYS A 111 20.08 -15.42 67.97
C LYS A 111 18.91 -15.58 66.99
N SER A 112 17.66 -15.52 67.44
CA SER A 112 16.50 -15.54 66.53
C SER A 112 16.52 -14.33 65.60
N VAL A 113 16.63 -13.12 66.15
CA VAL A 113 16.67 -11.88 65.36
C VAL A 113 17.86 -11.87 64.38
N GLN A 114 19.03 -12.38 64.78
CA GLN A 114 20.18 -12.55 63.89
C GLN A 114 19.87 -13.50 62.73
N ASN A 115 19.21 -14.64 63.00
CA ASN A 115 18.79 -15.58 61.96
C ASN A 115 17.71 -14.99 61.04
N ASP A 116 16.81 -14.15 61.57
CA ASP A 116 15.79 -13.45 60.81
C ASP A 116 16.38 -12.35 59.93
N ILE A 117 17.38 -11.62 60.43
CA ILE A 117 18.20 -10.68 59.65
C ILE A 117 18.90 -11.43 58.51
N VAL A 118 19.61 -12.54 58.77
CA VAL A 118 20.29 -13.34 57.74
C VAL A 118 19.30 -13.87 56.69
N ARG A 119 18.12 -14.35 57.11
CA ARG A 119 17.06 -14.78 56.18
C ARG A 119 16.52 -13.63 55.33
N SER A 120 16.32 -12.45 55.92
CA SER A 120 15.88 -11.25 55.18
C SER A 120 16.95 -10.74 54.20
N LEU A 121 18.23 -10.77 54.59
CA LEU A 121 19.36 -10.35 53.75
C LEU A 121 19.48 -11.26 52.52
N HIS A 122 19.41 -12.58 52.73
CA HIS A 122 19.39 -13.56 51.63
C HIS A 122 18.17 -13.41 50.70
N ASN A 123 17.04 -12.95 51.23
CA ASN A 123 15.86 -12.63 50.40
C ASN A 123 16.06 -11.33 49.60
N VAL A 124 16.74 -10.33 50.17
CA VAL A 124 17.17 -9.12 49.45
C VAL A 124 18.18 -9.46 48.35
N ASP A 125 19.12 -10.38 48.58
CA ASP A 125 20.05 -10.85 47.55
C ASP A 125 19.33 -11.58 46.40
N LYS A 126 18.32 -12.39 46.71
CA LYS A 126 17.44 -13.02 45.71
C LYS A 126 16.68 -11.98 44.89
N LEU A 127 16.08 -10.98 45.54
CA LEU A 127 15.39 -9.88 44.85
C LEU A 127 16.35 -9.02 44.02
N ASN A 128 17.58 -8.79 44.49
CA ASN A 128 18.63 -8.13 43.71
C ASN A 128 19.07 -8.95 42.49
N ALA A 129 19.03 -10.28 42.57
CA ALA A 129 19.32 -11.17 41.44
C ALA A 129 18.17 -11.16 40.41
N THR A 130 16.90 -11.20 40.84
CA THR A 130 15.76 -11.07 39.91
C THR A 130 15.75 -9.68 39.28
N ILE A 131 15.89 -8.60 40.05
CA ILE A 131 15.92 -7.21 39.53
C ILE A 131 17.07 -6.98 38.53
N LYS A 132 18.19 -7.70 38.63
CA LYS A 132 19.24 -7.71 37.59
C LYS A 132 18.75 -8.40 36.34
N TRP A 133 18.26 -9.64 36.45
CA TRP A 133 17.74 -10.40 35.31
C TRP A 133 16.57 -9.68 34.61
N ASP A 134 15.66 -9.07 35.37
CA ASP A 134 14.54 -8.27 34.86
C ASP A 134 15.05 -7.05 34.05
N LYS A 135 16.14 -6.40 34.51
CA LYS A 135 16.77 -5.28 33.80
C LYS A 135 17.52 -5.73 32.55
N ASP A 136 18.28 -6.81 32.63
CA ASP A 136 19.02 -7.37 31.51
C ASP A 136 18.05 -7.86 30.42
N ALA A 137 16.91 -8.45 30.82
CA ALA A 137 15.81 -8.79 29.93
C ALA A 137 15.14 -7.56 29.32
N LEU A 138 14.83 -6.52 30.12
CA LEU A 138 14.24 -5.27 29.60
C LEU A 138 15.17 -4.57 28.60
N LEU A 139 16.49 -4.56 28.83
CA LEU A 139 17.46 -4.03 27.87
C LEU A 139 17.51 -4.86 26.58
N ALA A 140 17.42 -6.19 26.67
CA ALA A 140 17.33 -7.04 25.48
C ALA A 140 16.02 -6.81 24.68
N TRP A 141 14.90 -6.52 25.37
CA TRP A 141 13.65 -6.12 24.70
C TRP A 141 13.76 -4.73 24.07
N ASP A 142 14.43 -3.77 24.70
CA ASP A 142 14.65 -2.41 24.17
C ASP A 142 15.57 -2.45 22.92
N GLU A 143 16.63 -3.26 22.94
CA GLU A 143 17.46 -3.54 21.77
C GLU A 143 16.67 -4.20 20.62
N GLU A 144 15.79 -5.16 20.91
CA GLU A 144 15.02 -5.84 19.86
C GLU A 144 13.89 -4.95 19.30
N MET A 145 13.29 -4.09 20.13
CA MET A 145 12.32 -3.09 19.67
C MET A 145 12.99 -2.02 18.80
N THR A 146 14.18 -1.53 19.18
CA THR A 146 14.93 -0.56 18.36
C THR A 146 15.43 -1.16 17.05
N ARG A 147 15.80 -2.44 17.00
CA ARG A 147 16.02 -3.18 15.73
C ARG A 147 14.74 -3.25 14.88
N GLY A 148 13.59 -3.50 15.50
CA GLY A 148 12.28 -3.50 14.81
C GLY A 148 11.89 -2.14 14.26
N ASP A 149 12.21 -1.05 14.96
CA ASP A 149 12.04 0.33 14.49
C ASP A 149 12.98 0.63 13.30
N ASP A 150 14.24 0.20 13.35
CA ASP A 150 15.19 0.33 12.22
C ASP A 150 14.72 -0.47 10.99
N ASP A 151 14.26 -1.72 11.17
CA ASP A 151 13.72 -2.55 10.09
C ASP A 151 12.43 -1.96 9.50
N THR A 152 11.52 -1.43 10.32
CA THR A 152 10.31 -0.76 9.81
C THR A 152 10.62 0.58 9.14
N PHE A 153 11.64 1.32 9.60
CA PHE A 153 12.16 2.50 8.90
C PHE A 153 12.73 2.13 7.52
N MET A 154 13.47 1.03 7.42
CA MET A 154 13.99 0.51 6.15
C MET A 154 12.89 0.03 5.21
N LEU A 155 11.86 -0.66 5.72
CA LEU A 155 10.67 -1.05 4.94
C LEU A 155 9.89 0.18 4.43
N GLU A 156 9.69 1.21 5.26
CA GLU A 156 9.04 2.46 4.85
C GLU A 156 9.90 3.26 3.85
N LYS A 157 11.24 3.17 3.93
CA LYS A 157 12.15 3.72 2.93
C LYS A 157 12.00 3.00 1.58
N PHE A 158 12.04 1.67 1.56
CA PHE A 158 11.82 0.89 0.33
C PHE A 158 10.43 1.13 -0.25
N ARG A 159 9.38 1.20 0.59
CA ARG A 159 8.02 1.56 0.17
C ARG A 159 7.97 2.91 -0.54
N ARG A 160 8.68 3.93 -0.05
CA ARG A 160 8.75 5.25 -0.70
C ARG A 160 9.50 5.22 -2.03
N GLU A 161 10.56 4.42 -2.12
CA GLU A 161 11.33 4.22 -3.35
C GLU A 161 10.48 3.48 -4.42
N ASP A 162 9.75 2.43 -4.03
CA ASP A 162 8.80 1.73 -4.90
C ASP A 162 7.59 2.60 -5.28
N GLU A 163 7.04 3.41 -4.37
CA GLU A 163 5.93 4.32 -4.68
C GLU A 163 6.36 5.45 -5.62
N ALA A 164 7.61 5.95 -5.51
CA ALA A 164 8.19 6.89 -6.46
C ALA A 164 8.42 6.24 -7.84
N LYS A 165 8.97 5.03 -7.88
CA LYS A 165 9.19 4.25 -9.10
C LYS A 165 7.89 3.84 -9.80
N PHE A 166 6.86 3.53 -9.02
CA PHE A 166 5.49 3.31 -9.54
C PHE A 166 4.95 4.58 -10.20
N LYS A 167 5.10 5.74 -9.58
CA LYS A 167 4.70 7.04 -10.16
C LYS A 167 5.47 7.36 -11.44
N GLU A 168 6.77 7.09 -11.50
CA GLU A 168 7.57 7.23 -12.73
C GLU A 168 7.04 6.31 -13.85
N LEU A 169 6.84 5.03 -13.56
CA LEU A 169 6.34 4.04 -14.53
C LEU A 169 4.92 4.35 -15.00
N GLU A 170 4.04 4.83 -14.12
CA GLU A 170 2.67 5.22 -14.46
C GLU A 170 2.66 6.51 -15.32
N LEU A 171 3.46 7.52 -15.00
CA LEU A 171 3.64 8.69 -15.86
C LEU A 171 4.20 8.31 -17.24
N ARG A 172 5.15 7.37 -17.28
CA ARG A 172 5.70 6.83 -18.54
C ARG A 172 4.64 6.05 -19.33
N ARG A 173 3.80 5.26 -18.66
CA ARG A 173 2.67 4.54 -19.27
C ARG A 173 1.64 5.51 -19.85
N GLN A 174 1.30 6.58 -19.13
CA GLN A 174 0.38 7.63 -19.60
C GLN A 174 0.95 8.36 -20.82
N SER A 175 2.22 8.78 -20.78
CA SER A 175 2.90 9.43 -21.90
C SER A 175 2.92 8.53 -23.16
N LEU A 176 3.29 7.25 -23.01
CA LEU A 176 3.25 6.28 -24.11
C LEU A 176 1.81 6.01 -24.61
N GLY A 177 0.81 6.06 -23.75
CA GLY A 177 -0.60 6.00 -24.13
C GLY A 177 -1.03 7.17 -25.03
N VAL A 178 -0.61 8.39 -24.66
CA VAL A 178 -0.83 9.60 -25.47
C VAL A 178 -0.07 9.53 -26.80
N GLU A 179 1.16 9.00 -26.83
CA GLU A 179 1.89 8.73 -28.08
C GLU A 179 1.16 7.73 -28.98
N VAL A 180 0.64 6.64 -28.43
CA VAL A 180 -0.10 5.60 -29.19
C VAL A 180 -1.37 6.18 -29.78
N GLU A 181 -2.16 6.93 -28.99
CA GLU A 181 -3.38 7.56 -29.50
C GLU A 181 -3.08 8.64 -30.54
N ASN A 182 -2.01 9.42 -30.37
CA ASN A 182 -1.54 10.36 -31.41
C ASN A 182 -1.10 9.66 -32.70
N LYS A 183 -0.43 8.50 -32.62
CA LYS A 183 -0.05 7.68 -33.79
C LYS A 183 -1.29 7.07 -34.46
N LYS A 184 -2.27 6.60 -33.68
CA LYS A 184 -3.57 6.10 -34.14
C LYS A 184 -4.40 7.18 -34.83
N ASN A 185 -4.44 8.40 -34.30
CA ASN A 185 -5.12 9.53 -34.94
C ASN A 185 -4.44 9.94 -36.25
N LYS A 186 -3.10 9.98 -36.31
CA LYS A 186 -2.36 10.18 -37.58
C LYS A 186 -2.64 9.09 -38.60
N LEU A 187 -2.72 7.82 -38.18
CA LEU A 187 -3.07 6.71 -39.07
C LEU A 187 -4.52 6.80 -39.58
N MET A 188 -5.47 7.23 -38.75
CA MET A 188 -6.86 7.46 -39.15
C MET A 188 -6.99 8.61 -40.16
N LEU A 189 -6.25 9.71 -39.97
CA LEU A 189 -6.18 10.80 -40.95
C LEU A 189 -5.59 10.32 -42.28
N LEU A 190 -4.41 9.70 -42.27
CA LEU A 190 -3.77 9.16 -43.48
C LEU A 190 -4.65 8.12 -44.20
N LYS A 191 -5.40 7.30 -43.45
CA LYS A 191 -6.39 6.38 -44.04
C LYS A 191 -7.56 7.12 -44.69
N SER A 192 -8.05 8.20 -44.07
CA SER A 192 -9.09 9.04 -44.67
C SER A 192 -8.60 9.74 -45.94
N ASP A 193 -7.35 10.22 -45.94
CA ASP A 193 -6.71 10.84 -47.09
C ASP A 193 -6.53 9.84 -48.25
N ILE A 194 -6.05 8.63 -47.96
CA ILE A 194 -5.94 7.54 -48.95
C ILE A 194 -7.31 7.21 -49.54
N ILE A 195 -8.35 7.01 -48.72
CA ILE A 195 -9.72 6.72 -49.21
C ILE A 195 -10.27 7.88 -50.06
N SER A 196 -9.96 9.13 -49.70
CA SER A 196 -10.33 10.31 -50.50
C SER A 196 -9.61 10.33 -51.86
N MET A 197 -8.31 10.00 -51.88
CA MET A 197 -7.54 9.88 -53.12
C MET A 197 -8.03 8.71 -53.99
N GLU A 198 -8.29 7.54 -53.41
CA GLU A 198 -8.89 6.38 -54.10
C GLU A 198 -10.23 6.76 -54.75
N GLN A 199 -11.15 7.40 -54.01
CA GLN A 199 -12.41 7.90 -54.57
C GLN A 199 -12.20 8.92 -55.70
N SER A 200 -11.18 9.78 -55.61
CA SER A 200 -10.85 10.74 -56.67
C SER A 200 -10.30 10.05 -57.93
N LEU A 201 -9.50 8.99 -57.76
CA LEU A 201 -8.97 8.18 -58.84
C LEU A 201 -10.07 7.35 -59.52
N ASP A 202 -10.96 6.73 -58.74
CA ASP A 202 -12.11 5.99 -59.28
C ASP A 202 -13.07 6.91 -60.04
N LYS A 203 -13.36 8.10 -59.51
CA LYS A 203 -14.16 9.12 -60.19
C LYS A 203 -13.50 9.57 -61.50
N THR A 204 -12.17 9.73 -61.51
CA THR A 204 -11.40 10.08 -62.70
C THR A 204 -11.39 8.94 -63.72
N ALA A 205 -11.23 7.68 -63.28
CA ALA A 205 -11.32 6.50 -64.13
C ALA A 205 -12.73 6.32 -64.73
N GLN A 206 -13.78 6.65 -63.99
CA GLN A 206 -15.15 6.71 -64.51
C GLN A 206 -15.31 7.80 -65.59
N MET A 207 -14.70 8.97 -65.42
CA MET A 207 -14.71 10.01 -66.47
C MET A 207 -13.93 9.56 -67.72
N PHE A 208 -12.75 8.94 -67.58
CA PHE A 208 -12.03 8.37 -68.72
C PHE A 208 -12.84 7.28 -69.43
N ARG A 209 -13.51 6.38 -68.69
CA ARG A 209 -14.41 5.36 -69.28
C ARG A 209 -15.55 6.01 -70.08
N ARG A 210 -16.17 7.08 -69.57
CA ARG A 210 -17.18 7.88 -70.30
C ARG A 210 -16.60 8.50 -71.57
N GLN A 211 -15.50 9.25 -71.47
CA GLN A 211 -14.81 9.85 -72.62
C GLN A 211 -14.41 8.82 -73.67
N HIS A 212 -14.01 7.60 -73.29
CA HIS A 212 -13.74 6.52 -74.23
C HIS A 212 -14.99 5.96 -74.93
N VAL A 213 -16.15 5.94 -74.25
CA VAL A 213 -17.45 5.63 -74.88
C VAL A 213 -17.86 6.77 -75.81
N ASP A 214 -17.80 8.02 -75.37
CA ASP A 214 -18.15 9.20 -76.16
C ASP A 214 -17.28 9.28 -77.43
N ARG A 215 -15.96 9.04 -77.32
CA ARG A 215 -15.05 8.95 -78.46
C ARG A 215 -15.42 7.80 -79.40
N ARG A 216 -15.86 6.65 -78.87
CA ARG A 216 -16.30 5.50 -79.69
C ARG A 216 -17.59 5.82 -80.45
N VAL A 217 -18.56 6.48 -79.80
CA VAL A 217 -19.79 6.94 -80.44
C VAL A 217 -19.48 7.96 -81.54
N LEU A 218 -18.60 8.93 -81.27
CA LEU A 218 -18.18 9.92 -82.27
C LEU A 218 -17.45 9.28 -83.47
N VAL A 219 -16.59 8.28 -83.21
CA VAL A 219 -15.95 7.49 -84.28
C VAL A 219 -16.98 6.69 -85.08
N GLN A 220 -17.97 6.06 -84.44
CA GLN A 220 -19.05 5.35 -85.14
C GLN A 220 -19.94 6.27 -85.98
N GLN A 221 -20.22 7.50 -85.50
CA GLN A 221 -20.91 8.54 -86.25
C GLN A 221 -20.08 9.02 -87.45
N TRP A 222 -18.77 9.16 -87.28
CA TRP A 222 -17.84 9.49 -88.37
C TRP A 222 -17.73 8.36 -89.40
N GLU A 223 -17.58 7.10 -88.98
CA GLU A 223 -17.62 5.91 -89.85
C GLU A 223 -18.97 5.74 -90.57
N GLY A 224 -20.08 6.13 -89.93
CA GLY A 224 -21.40 6.22 -90.56
C GLY A 224 -21.42 7.31 -91.64
N SER A 225 -20.89 8.49 -91.33
CA SER A 225 -20.80 9.62 -92.27
C SER A 225 -19.90 9.32 -93.46
N VAL A 226 -18.76 8.65 -93.25
CA VAL A 226 -17.85 8.18 -94.31
C VAL A 226 -18.52 7.11 -95.17
N ARG A 227 -19.28 6.17 -94.59
CA ARG A 227 -20.06 5.20 -95.38
C ARG A 227 -21.15 5.87 -96.24
N VAL A 228 -21.86 6.87 -95.71
CA VAL A 228 -22.82 7.68 -96.49
C VAL A 228 -22.12 8.48 -97.59
N LEU A 229 -20.91 8.99 -97.34
CA LEU A 229 -20.12 9.69 -98.36
C LEU A 229 -19.64 8.74 -99.46
N ASN A 230 -19.14 7.55 -99.11
CA ASN A 230 -18.75 6.52 -100.08
C ASN A 230 -19.95 6.02 -100.88
N GLN A 231 -21.09 5.75 -100.24
CA GLN A 231 -22.33 5.38 -100.95
C GLN A 231 -22.75 6.46 -101.95
N ARG A 232 -22.71 7.75 -101.55
CA ARG A 232 -22.94 8.86 -102.48
C ARG A 232 -21.92 8.92 -103.61
N HIS A 233 -20.67 8.53 -103.37
CA HIS A 233 -19.63 8.45 -104.39
C HIS A 233 -19.89 7.31 -105.38
N ASP A 234 -20.33 6.14 -104.90
CA ASP A 234 -20.76 5.02 -105.72
C ASP A 234 -22.02 5.37 -106.53
N ASP A 235 -22.98 6.08 -105.94
CA ASP A 235 -24.18 6.57 -106.65
C ASP A 235 -23.84 7.64 -107.69
N ILE A 236 -22.88 8.54 -107.41
CA ILE A 236 -22.32 9.48 -108.41
C ILE A 236 -21.61 8.72 -109.54
N ASN A 237 -20.87 7.65 -109.22
CA ASN A 237 -20.21 6.81 -110.22
C ASN A 237 -21.21 6.06 -111.09
N ARG A 238 -22.28 5.48 -110.51
CA ARG A 238 -23.41 4.88 -111.24
C ARG A 238 -24.07 5.89 -112.18
N ILE A 239 -24.39 7.09 -111.69
CA ILE A 239 -24.96 8.17 -112.51
C ILE A 239 -23.97 8.59 -113.62
N ALA A 240 -22.66 8.59 -113.36
CA ALA A 240 -21.64 8.87 -114.37
C ALA A 240 -21.47 7.73 -115.40
N ASP A 241 -21.67 6.47 -115.02
CA ASP A 241 -21.74 5.31 -115.90
C ASP A 241 -23.01 5.37 -116.76
N GLU A 242 -24.18 5.65 -116.17
CA GLU A 242 -25.44 5.88 -116.87
C GLU A 242 -25.33 7.04 -117.88
N ILE A 243 -24.73 8.17 -117.51
CA ILE A 243 -24.46 9.28 -118.42
C ILE A 243 -23.48 8.87 -119.53
N ARG A 244 -22.50 8.00 -119.27
CA ARG A 244 -21.60 7.45 -120.31
C ARG A 244 -22.32 6.48 -121.24
N ASN A 245 -23.23 5.66 -120.72
CA ASN A 245 -24.07 4.74 -121.49
C ASN A 245 -25.09 5.49 -122.34
N LEU A 246 -25.77 6.51 -121.80
CA LEU A 246 -26.63 7.41 -122.56
C LEU A 246 -25.85 8.17 -123.64
N LYS A 247 -24.60 8.58 -123.38
CA LYS A 247 -23.70 9.16 -124.40
C LYS A 247 -23.19 8.17 -125.44
N LEU A 248 -23.18 6.86 -125.14
CA LEU A 248 -22.91 5.79 -126.12
C LEU A 248 -24.14 5.58 -127.01
N VAL A 249 -25.30 5.30 -126.40
CA VAL A 249 -26.58 5.13 -127.09
C VAL A 249 -26.91 6.36 -127.95
N ALA A 250 -26.68 7.58 -127.47
CA ALA A 250 -26.86 8.79 -128.26
C ALA A 250 -25.89 8.89 -129.45
N ARG A 251 -24.65 8.41 -129.32
CA ARG A 251 -23.68 8.34 -130.44
C ARG A 251 -24.07 7.29 -131.46
N ASP A 252 -24.55 6.14 -131.00
CA ASP A 252 -24.97 5.06 -131.90
C ASP A 252 -26.29 5.41 -132.60
N ARG A 253 -27.24 6.09 -131.94
CA ARG A 253 -28.38 6.74 -132.61
C ARG A 253 -27.98 7.86 -133.58
N LEU A 254 -26.84 8.53 -133.36
CA LEU A 254 -26.31 9.51 -134.31
C LEU A 254 -25.75 8.81 -135.56
N LYS A 255 -25.09 7.65 -135.40
CA LYS A 255 -24.72 6.78 -136.53
C LYS A 255 -25.95 6.27 -137.27
N ASP A 256 -26.96 5.75 -136.57
CA ASP A 256 -28.22 5.31 -137.19
C ASP A 256 -28.84 6.42 -138.07
N LEU A 257 -28.77 7.67 -137.60
CA LEU A 257 -29.25 8.85 -138.34
C LEU A 257 -28.32 9.23 -139.51
N GLU A 258 -27.00 9.08 -139.41
CA GLU A 258 -26.07 9.26 -140.54
C GLU A 258 -26.19 8.13 -141.58
N GLU A 259 -26.46 6.89 -141.16
CA GLU A 259 -26.74 5.74 -142.02
C GLU A 259 -28.10 5.91 -142.71
N GLN A 260 -29.15 6.32 -141.99
CA GLN A 260 -30.44 6.68 -142.59
C GLN A 260 -30.33 7.89 -143.53
N LYS A 261 -29.50 8.88 -143.21
CA LYS A 261 -29.28 10.06 -144.06
C LYS A 261 -28.48 9.71 -145.31
N THR A 262 -27.44 8.90 -145.21
CA THR A 262 -26.66 8.43 -146.38
C THR A 262 -27.45 7.45 -147.24
N PHE A 263 -28.30 6.62 -146.63
CA PHE A 263 -29.31 5.82 -147.34
C PHE A 263 -30.30 6.73 -148.09
N PHE A 264 -30.87 7.75 -147.43
CA PHE A 264 -31.76 8.72 -148.08
C PHE A 264 -31.06 9.53 -149.18
N GLU A 265 -29.80 9.92 -149.00
CA GLU A 265 -29.01 10.59 -150.04
C GLU A 265 -28.68 9.66 -151.22
N ASN A 266 -28.50 8.36 -150.97
CA ASN A 266 -28.33 7.36 -152.04
C ASN A 266 -29.64 7.06 -152.75
N GLU A 267 -30.76 6.91 -152.05
CA GLU A 267 -32.10 6.83 -152.66
C GLU A 267 -32.41 8.10 -153.47
N LYS A 268 -31.98 9.27 -153.01
CA LYS A 268 -32.12 10.53 -153.76
C LYS A 268 -31.16 10.66 -154.95
N LYS A 269 -30.09 9.85 -155.04
CA LYS A 269 -29.28 9.67 -156.25
C LYS A 269 -29.94 8.65 -157.19
N ASN A 270 -30.39 7.51 -156.65
CA ASN A 270 -31.09 6.44 -157.36
C ASN A 270 -32.33 7.00 -158.09
N ASN A 271 -33.16 7.78 -157.38
CA ASN A 271 -34.29 8.50 -157.98
C ASN A 271 -33.85 9.52 -159.05
N LYS A 272 -32.71 10.21 -158.89
CA LYS A 272 -32.15 11.09 -159.93
C LYS A 272 -31.57 10.36 -161.15
N GLU A 273 -31.15 9.11 -160.96
CA GLU A 273 -30.65 8.25 -162.04
C GLU A 273 -31.83 7.65 -162.80
N LEU A 274 -32.91 7.26 -162.10
CA LEU A 274 -34.21 6.93 -162.70
C LEU A 274 -34.86 8.13 -163.40
N GLU A 275 -34.81 9.35 -162.84
CA GLU A 275 -35.26 10.59 -163.50
C GLU A 275 -34.52 10.81 -164.83
N LYS A 276 -33.19 10.61 -164.86
CA LYS A 276 -32.38 10.69 -166.08
C LYS A 276 -32.68 9.57 -167.07
N GLU A 277 -32.93 8.35 -166.60
CA GLU A 277 -33.29 7.21 -167.45
C GLU A 277 -34.67 7.45 -168.09
N ILE A 278 -35.62 7.98 -167.34
CA ILE A 278 -36.91 8.48 -167.83
C ILE A 278 -36.71 9.64 -168.82
N GLU A 279 -35.81 10.60 -168.57
CA GLU A 279 -35.50 11.67 -169.53
C GLU A 279 -34.91 11.11 -170.84
N ASN A 280 -34.06 10.08 -170.75
CA ASN A 280 -33.43 9.44 -171.90
C ASN A 280 -34.43 8.58 -172.70
N LEU A 281 -35.33 7.87 -172.03
CA LEU A 281 -36.47 7.17 -172.65
C LEU A 281 -37.44 8.17 -173.31
N ASN A 282 -37.71 9.32 -172.67
CA ASN A 282 -38.53 10.38 -173.27
C ASN A 282 -37.88 10.97 -174.53
N LYS A 283 -36.54 11.08 -174.59
CA LYS A 283 -35.82 11.44 -175.81
C LYS A 283 -35.96 10.37 -176.89
N GLN A 284 -35.80 9.09 -176.57
CA GLN A 284 -36.06 8.00 -177.52
C GLN A 284 -37.52 8.00 -178.05
N VAL A 285 -38.50 8.37 -177.20
CA VAL A 285 -39.89 8.56 -177.61
C VAL A 285 -40.06 9.78 -178.51
N ALA A 286 -39.31 10.86 -178.29
CA ALA A 286 -39.29 12.03 -179.18
C ALA A 286 -38.68 11.69 -180.55
N ASP A 287 -37.49 11.08 -180.58
CA ASP A 287 -36.83 10.61 -181.81
C ASP A 287 -37.72 9.67 -182.63
N ASN A 288 -38.49 8.81 -181.95
CA ASN A 288 -39.41 7.89 -182.62
C ASN A 288 -40.69 8.57 -183.11
N LYS A 289 -41.16 9.64 -182.46
CA LYS A 289 -42.24 10.50 -183.00
C LYS A 289 -41.76 11.28 -184.22
N GLU A 290 -40.53 11.80 -184.22
CA GLU A 290 -39.97 12.51 -185.37
C GLU A 290 -39.84 11.59 -186.60
N LYS A 291 -39.38 10.34 -186.42
CA LYS A 291 -39.36 9.31 -187.47
C LYS A 291 -40.75 8.97 -188.01
N ILE A 292 -41.78 8.93 -187.15
CA ILE A 292 -43.17 8.74 -187.58
C ILE A 292 -43.63 9.94 -188.40
N MET A 293 -43.36 11.17 -187.97
CA MET A 293 -43.75 12.39 -188.68
C MET A 293 -43.10 12.48 -190.08
N MET A 294 -41.84 12.07 -190.22
CA MET A 294 -41.17 11.95 -191.53
C MET A 294 -41.81 10.87 -192.43
N ALA A 295 -42.26 9.75 -191.85
CA ALA A 295 -42.96 8.71 -192.61
C ALA A 295 -44.37 9.15 -193.05
N GLU A 296 -45.10 9.88 -192.20
CA GLU A 296 -46.40 10.47 -192.54
C GLU A 296 -46.27 11.51 -193.67
N GLN A 297 -45.20 12.31 -193.68
CA GLN A 297 -44.95 13.30 -194.73
C GLN A 297 -44.71 12.64 -196.11
N ILE A 298 -44.02 11.50 -196.16
CA ILE A 298 -43.83 10.70 -197.40
C ILE A 298 -45.16 10.11 -197.90
N ILE A 299 -46.07 9.73 -196.99
CA ILE A 299 -47.39 9.19 -197.34
C ILE A 299 -48.27 10.27 -198.01
N VAL A 300 -48.15 11.53 -197.60
CA VAL A 300 -48.87 12.66 -198.24
C VAL A 300 -48.37 12.90 -199.67
N GLU A 301 -47.05 12.89 -199.90
CA GLU A 301 -46.49 13.10 -201.25
C GLU A 301 -46.89 12.01 -202.26
N GLU A 302 -47.11 10.78 -201.83
CA GLU A 302 -47.65 9.71 -202.69
C GLU A 302 -49.18 9.78 -202.88
N ALA A 303 -49.92 10.35 -201.91
CA ALA A 303 -51.36 10.54 -202.03
C ALA A 303 -51.73 11.57 -203.12
N ASP A 304 -51.01 12.68 -203.20
CA ASP A 304 -51.25 13.72 -204.22
C ASP A 304 -50.96 13.22 -205.65
N LYS A 305 -49.97 12.33 -205.81
CA LYS A 305 -49.69 11.65 -207.10
C LYS A 305 -50.88 10.77 -207.52
N LEU A 306 -51.47 10.04 -206.59
CA LEU A 306 -52.65 9.18 -206.81
C LEU A 306 -53.91 9.96 -207.23
N ALA A 307 -54.14 11.15 -206.67
CA ALA A 307 -55.29 11.98 -207.00
C ALA A 307 -55.32 12.38 -208.50
N THR A 308 -54.16 12.65 -209.11
CA THR A 308 -54.09 13.03 -210.53
C THR A 308 -54.48 11.90 -211.48
N LEU A 309 -54.23 10.64 -211.12
CA LEU A 309 -54.57 9.46 -211.92
C LEU A 309 -56.07 9.07 -211.83
N GLN A 310 -56.76 9.41 -210.74
CA GLN A 310 -58.19 9.09 -210.58
C GLN A 310 -59.09 9.82 -211.59
N THR A 311 -58.74 11.04 -212.00
CA THR A 311 -59.55 11.83 -212.95
C THR A 311 -59.64 11.22 -214.35
N VAL A 312 -58.59 10.50 -214.78
CA VAL A 312 -58.58 9.80 -216.08
C VAL A 312 -59.45 8.54 -216.04
N LEU A 313 -59.44 7.81 -214.91
CA LEU A 313 -60.15 6.55 -214.73
C LEU A 313 -61.69 6.69 -214.69
N ALA A 314 -62.19 7.91 -214.44
CA ALA A 314 -63.63 8.20 -214.50
C ALA A 314 -64.23 7.93 -215.90
N THR A 315 -63.44 8.04 -216.97
CA THR A 315 -63.92 7.86 -218.35
C THR A 315 -64.11 6.40 -218.76
N THR A 316 -63.24 5.49 -218.30
CA THR A 316 -63.28 4.04 -218.64
C THR A 316 -64.40 3.29 -217.92
N THR A 317 -64.95 3.86 -216.84
CA THR A 317 -66.05 3.27 -216.05
C THR A 317 -67.32 3.01 -216.89
N THR A 318 -67.48 3.68 -218.03
CA THR A 318 -68.60 3.46 -218.96
C THR A 318 -68.50 2.18 -219.80
N GLN A 319 -67.34 1.52 -219.90
CA GLN A 319 -67.14 0.38 -220.82
C GLN A 319 -67.31 -1.02 -220.19
N PHE A 320 -67.02 -1.20 -218.90
CA PHE A 320 -66.89 -2.54 -218.30
C PHE A 320 -68.11 -3.09 -217.54
N HIS A 321 -69.31 -2.53 -217.80
CA HIS A 321 -70.58 -3.09 -217.32
C HIS A 321 -70.91 -4.50 -217.85
N LYS A 322 -70.13 -5.05 -218.79
CA LYS A 322 -70.45 -6.27 -219.56
C LYS A 322 -69.99 -7.60 -218.95
N GLU A 323 -68.86 -7.67 -218.24
CA GLU A 323 -68.24 -8.98 -217.91
C GLU A 323 -68.64 -9.57 -216.55
N ARG A 324 -69.33 -8.80 -215.70
CA ARG A 324 -69.73 -9.20 -214.33
C ARG A 324 -70.67 -10.42 -214.23
N ASN A 325 -71.18 -10.94 -215.35
CA ASN A 325 -72.18 -12.02 -215.38
C ASN A 325 -71.64 -13.46 -215.35
N GLN A 326 -70.38 -13.72 -215.72
CA GLN A 326 -69.97 -15.10 -216.04
C GLN A 326 -69.45 -15.95 -214.86
N TYR A 327 -68.85 -15.36 -213.83
CA TYR A 327 -68.24 -16.13 -212.71
C TYR A 327 -69.24 -16.84 -211.77
N LYS A 328 -70.56 -16.68 -212.00
CA LYS A 328 -71.63 -17.16 -211.11
C LYS A 328 -71.98 -18.65 -211.28
N VAL A 329 -71.27 -19.38 -212.16
CA VAL A 329 -71.63 -20.75 -212.59
C VAL A 329 -70.77 -21.84 -211.94
N MET A 330 -69.46 -21.66 -211.83
CA MET A 330 -68.53 -22.76 -211.50
C MET A 330 -68.53 -23.23 -210.02
N MET A 331 -69.37 -22.65 -209.16
CA MET A 331 -69.66 -23.19 -207.82
C MET A 331 -70.74 -24.28 -207.82
N LYS A 332 -71.20 -24.75 -209.00
CA LYS A 332 -72.16 -25.86 -209.17
C LYS A 332 -71.56 -27.18 -209.67
N GLU A 333 -70.24 -27.33 -209.62
CA GLU A 333 -69.53 -28.60 -209.92
C GLU A 333 -68.53 -28.99 -208.81
N ALA A 334 -68.67 -28.52 -207.56
CA ALA A 334 -69.62 -29.07 -206.58
C ALA A 334 -69.70 -30.60 -206.55
N GLU A 335 -69.43 -31.17 -205.37
CA GLU A 335 -70.07 -32.38 -204.79
C GLU A 335 -69.86 -33.74 -205.50
N ALA A 336 -69.47 -33.78 -206.77
CA ALA A 336 -69.37 -35.00 -207.58
C ALA A 336 -68.19 -35.96 -207.26
N LYS A 337 -67.24 -35.57 -206.39
CA LYS A 337 -66.04 -36.38 -206.05
C LYS A 337 -65.89 -36.75 -204.58
N SER A 338 -66.99 -36.71 -203.80
CA SER A 338 -67.05 -37.24 -202.43
C SER A 338 -66.99 -38.78 -202.34
N GLN A 339 -66.94 -39.51 -203.47
CA GLN A 339 -67.22 -40.95 -203.51
C GLN A 339 -66.04 -41.92 -203.79
N LEU A 340 -64.79 -41.46 -204.04
CA LEU A 340 -63.77 -42.37 -204.62
C LEU A 340 -62.80 -43.09 -203.64
N CYS A 341 -62.07 -42.38 -202.76
CA CYS A 341 -60.81 -42.90 -202.21
C CYS A 341 -60.67 -42.94 -200.67
N THR A 342 -61.73 -43.30 -199.95
CA THR A 342 -61.61 -43.81 -198.57
C THR A 342 -60.89 -45.17 -198.50
N GLY A 343 -60.64 -45.84 -199.64
CA GLY A 343 -59.98 -47.15 -199.72
C GLY A 343 -58.46 -47.16 -199.45
N MET A 344 -57.76 -46.02 -199.48
CA MET A 344 -56.29 -45.95 -199.33
C MET A 344 -55.79 -45.99 -197.88
N LYS A 345 -56.47 -46.73 -196.99
CA LYS A 345 -56.13 -46.79 -195.56
C LYS A 345 -55.71 -48.17 -195.02
N LEU A 346 -55.68 -49.23 -195.84
CA LEU A 346 -55.56 -50.61 -195.33
C LEU A 346 -54.91 -51.64 -196.28
N ARG A 347 -53.69 -51.37 -196.81
CA ARG A 347 -52.94 -52.46 -197.51
C ARG A 347 -51.41 -52.43 -197.56
N ILE A 348 -50.70 -51.36 -197.19
CA ILE A 348 -49.22 -51.35 -197.12
C ILE A 348 -48.75 -51.10 -195.68
N GLU A 349 -48.98 -52.11 -194.84
CA GLU A 349 -48.44 -52.24 -193.47
C GLU A 349 -47.85 -53.66 -193.24
N LYS A 350 -47.75 -54.48 -194.31
CA LYS A 350 -47.45 -55.92 -194.21
C LYS A 350 -46.32 -56.41 -195.13
N ALA A 351 -45.42 -55.52 -195.57
CA ALA A 351 -44.39 -55.88 -196.56
C ALA A 351 -43.03 -55.16 -196.41
N LYS A 352 -42.51 -55.03 -195.17
CA LYS A 352 -41.07 -55.21 -194.81
C LYS A 352 -40.79 -54.87 -193.33
N ALA A 353 -41.02 -55.86 -192.47
CA ALA A 353 -40.58 -55.88 -191.08
C ALA A 353 -39.41 -56.85 -190.85
N GLU A 354 -38.57 -57.05 -191.89
CA GLU A 354 -37.54 -58.11 -191.95
C GLU A 354 -36.11 -57.54 -191.98
N TYR A 355 -35.79 -56.63 -191.07
CA TYR A 355 -34.38 -56.27 -190.80
C TYR A 355 -34.04 -56.00 -189.32
N GLU A 356 -35.03 -55.74 -188.46
CA GLU A 356 -34.87 -55.65 -186.99
C GLU A 356 -34.64 -57.02 -186.31
N ALA A 357 -33.77 -57.84 -186.90
CA ALA A 357 -33.45 -59.19 -186.44
C ALA A 357 -31.96 -59.57 -186.62
N SER A 358 -31.12 -58.74 -187.26
CA SER A 358 -29.71 -59.07 -187.44
C SER A 358 -28.81 -57.85 -187.71
N LYS A 359 -27.54 -57.97 -187.28
CA LYS A 359 -26.37 -57.19 -187.74
C LYS A 359 -26.30 -55.72 -187.24
N ASN A 360 -25.77 -55.51 -186.03
CA ASN A 360 -24.34 -55.18 -185.74
C ASN A 360 -24.01 -53.67 -185.85
N LYS A 361 -23.60 -52.97 -184.76
CA LYS A 361 -22.23 -52.80 -184.18
C LYS A 361 -21.33 -51.75 -184.91
N THR A 362 -20.23 -51.35 -184.23
CA THR A 362 -18.93 -50.77 -184.69
C THR A 362 -18.83 -49.23 -184.94
N ILE A 363 -17.95 -48.47 -184.23
CA ILE A 363 -16.51 -48.04 -184.46
C ILE A 363 -16.44 -46.71 -185.27
N SER A 364 -15.54 -45.71 -185.07
CA SER A 364 -14.18 -45.55 -184.45
C SER A 364 -14.11 -44.31 -183.50
N ALA A 365 -13.07 -43.87 -182.75
CA ALA A 365 -11.58 -43.97 -182.72
C ALA A 365 -10.79 -43.06 -183.71
N VAL A 366 -9.61 -42.45 -183.41
CA VAL A 366 -8.81 -42.32 -182.15
C VAL A 366 -7.71 -41.22 -182.30
N GLU A 367 -7.25 -40.57 -181.20
CA GLU A 367 -5.86 -40.10 -180.87
C GLU A 367 -5.90 -39.22 -179.59
N ARG A 368 -5.12 -39.43 -178.50
CA ARG A 368 -3.65 -39.54 -178.23
C ARG A 368 -2.87 -38.26 -178.56
N THR A 369 -2.21 -37.52 -177.67
CA THR A 369 -1.31 -37.80 -176.50
C THR A 369 0.08 -38.38 -176.82
N HIS A 370 1.08 -37.69 -176.29
CA HIS A 370 2.37 -38.19 -175.78
C HIS A 370 3.58 -38.30 -176.75
N GLN A 371 4.61 -37.51 -176.45
CA GLN A 371 5.99 -38.00 -176.36
C GLN A 371 6.44 -37.96 -174.89
N LEU A 372 7.34 -38.88 -174.53
CA LEU A 372 8.08 -38.95 -173.25
C LEU A 372 9.24 -37.91 -173.26
N GLU A 373 10.01 -37.61 -172.21
CA GLU A 373 10.19 -38.13 -170.83
C GLU A 373 10.46 -36.89 -169.90
N LYS A 374 11.21 -36.78 -168.78
CA LYS A 374 12.01 -37.64 -167.87
C LYS A 374 11.93 -36.97 -166.47
N LEU A 375 11.22 -37.52 -165.49
CA LEU A 375 11.61 -38.51 -164.46
C LEU A 375 12.52 -38.01 -163.31
N LEU A 376 12.05 -38.25 -162.07
CA LEU A 376 12.70 -38.10 -160.74
C LEU A 376 13.14 -36.68 -160.31
N LYS A 377 13.44 -36.38 -159.03
CA LYS A 377 12.89 -36.70 -157.68
C LYS A 377 13.93 -36.25 -156.62
N ALA A 378 13.48 -36.12 -155.36
CA ALA A 378 14.24 -36.13 -154.10
C ALA A 378 14.74 -34.80 -153.50
N GLU A 379 14.62 -34.78 -152.16
CA GLU A 379 15.30 -34.07 -151.07
C GLU A 379 15.71 -32.57 -151.09
N GLU A 380 15.43 -31.97 -149.92
CA GLU A 380 16.02 -30.75 -149.31
C GLU A 380 15.85 -29.35 -149.94
N LYS A 381 15.63 -28.38 -149.02
CA LYS A 381 15.91 -26.93 -149.13
C LYS A 381 15.01 -26.15 -150.13
N PHE A 382 14.53 -24.94 -149.82
CA PHE A 382 15.21 -23.69 -149.46
C PHE A 382 16.09 -23.24 -150.65
N VAL A 383 15.83 -22.12 -151.36
CA VAL A 383 15.04 -20.93 -150.98
C VAL A 383 14.53 -20.14 -152.21
N GLU A 384 13.69 -19.12 -151.95
CA GLU A 384 13.32 -18.01 -152.85
C GLU A 384 12.67 -18.33 -154.22
N ARG A 385 11.39 -17.94 -154.35
CA ARG A 385 11.00 -16.76 -155.14
C ARG A 385 9.50 -16.39 -155.01
N ASN A 386 9.28 -15.08 -154.93
CA ASN A 386 8.19 -14.30 -155.53
C ASN A 386 6.73 -14.74 -155.32
N LEU A 387 5.98 -13.96 -154.51
CA LEU A 387 4.87 -13.06 -154.92
C LEU A 387 4.25 -12.44 -153.64
N PHE A 388 3.60 -11.28 -153.60
CA PHE A 388 3.76 -9.98 -154.28
C PHE A 388 2.67 -9.04 -153.72
N GLU A 389 3.04 -7.87 -153.18
CA GLU A 389 2.12 -6.80 -152.72
C GLU A 389 1.18 -7.16 -151.53
N PHE A 390 0.66 -6.28 -150.66
CA PHE A 390 0.43 -4.81 -150.55
C PHE A 390 0.59 -4.40 -149.04
N LYS A 391 0.62 -3.14 -148.52
CA LYS A 391 1.21 -1.84 -148.93
C LYS A 391 0.94 -0.78 -147.81
N VAL A 392 1.97 -0.05 -147.32
CA VAL A 392 1.88 1.29 -146.63
C VAL A 392 1.34 1.31 -145.16
N ARG A 393 1.83 2.13 -144.20
CA ARG A 393 2.58 3.42 -144.23
C ARG A 393 3.56 3.56 -143.04
N SER A 394 4.77 4.15 -143.12
CA SER A 394 5.75 4.28 -144.22
C SER A 394 7.10 4.76 -143.67
N VAL A 395 8.21 4.11 -144.02
CA VAL A 395 9.53 4.75 -144.05
C VAL A 395 9.65 5.57 -145.33
N VAL A 396 10.35 6.72 -145.30
CA VAL A 396 10.76 7.46 -146.51
C VAL A 396 12.24 7.83 -146.42
N LYS A 397 13.09 7.05 -147.11
CA LYS A 397 14.43 7.42 -147.57
C LYS A 397 14.70 6.67 -148.88
N LEU A 398 15.68 7.18 -149.65
CA LEU A 398 15.91 6.90 -151.09
C LEU A 398 14.77 7.51 -151.96
N GLY A 399 15.00 8.44 -152.89
CA GLY A 399 16.24 9.06 -153.35
C GLY A 399 16.72 8.48 -154.69
N THR A 400 17.37 9.32 -155.51
CA THR A 400 17.67 9.17 -156.97
C THR A 400 16.53 9.59 -157.91
N ARG A 401 16.77 10.21 -159.09
CA ARG A 401 17.97 10.93 -159.61
C ARG A 401 17.62 11.72 -160.89
N ASN A 402 17.95 13.02 -160.90
CA ASN A 402 18.08 13.94 -162.05
C ASN A 402 16.93 14.06 -163.10
N ARG A 403 16.54 15.30 -163.46
CA ARG A 403 16.87 15.95 -164.77
C ARG A 403 15.87 17.04 -165.23
N SER A 404 16.20 18.31 -164.94
CA SER A 404 15.76 19.53 -165.66
C SER A 404 16.52 20.72 -165.01
N LEU A 405 17.37 21.54 -165.65
CA LEU A 405 17.25 22.28 -166.91
C LEU A 405 15.96 23.10 -167.05
N PRO A 406 16.03 24.42 -166.85
CA PRO A 406 15.21 25.40 -167.54
C PRO A 406 15.88 25.80 -168.86
N LEU A 407 15.11 25.72 -169.96
CA LEU A 407 15.38 26.35 -171.26
C LEU A 407 15.67 27.86 -171.05
N GLU A 408 16.79 28.39 -171.56
CA GLU A 408 16.94 28.88 -172.94
C GLU A 408 16.22 30.22 -173.20
N ASN A 409 17.00 31.25 -173.57
CA ASN A 409 16.69 32.16 -174.68
C ASN A 409 17.81 33.19 -174.87
N CYS A 410 18.43 33.22 -176.05
CA CYS A 410 19.41 34.25 -176.42
C CYS A 410 19.41 34.50 -177.94
N VAL A 411 18.23 34.78 -178.50
CA VAL A 411 18.10 35.33 -179.86
C VAL A 411 18.65 36.77 -179.82
N LYS A 412 19.91 36.93 -180.25
CA LYS A 412 20.62 38.21 -180.23
C LYS A 412 20.07 39.18 -181.28
N LYS A 413 19.07 39.98 -180.93
CA LYS A 413 18.70 41.16 -181.73
C LYS A 413 18.01 42.32 -180.97
N LEU A 414 18.53 42.68 -179.79
CA LEU A 414 18.30 44.01 -179.20
C LEU A 414 19.41 44.47 -178.23
N ASP A 415 20.68 44.30 -178.64
CA ASP A 415 21.87 44.72 -177.88
C ASP A 415 21.98 46.25 -177.65
N GLU A 416 21.06 47.06 -178.20
CA GLU A 416 21.14 48.53 -178.19
C GLU A 416 20.41 49.19 -177.00
N LEU A 417 19.26 48.65 -176.55
CA LEU A 417 18.61 49.11 -175.31
C LEU A 417 19.37 48.70 -174.04
N LEU A 418 20.29 47.73 -174.16
CA LEU A 418 21.18 47.28 -173.10
C LEU A 418 22.16 48.36 -172.62
N HIS A 419 22.41 49.43 -173.39
CA HIS A 419 23.38 50.45 -173.01
C HIS A 419 22.87 51.41 -171.92
N GLN A 420 21.61 51.85 -172.00
CA GLN A 420 21.08 52.88 -171.09
C GLN A 420 20.74 52.35 -169.68
N ILE A 421 20.28 51.10 -169.57
CA ILE A 421 20.12 50.43 -168.27
C ILE A 421 21.50 50.13 -167.63
N GLY A 422 22.56 50.01 -168.46
CA GLY A 422 23.92 49.74 -168.01
C GLY A 422 24.53 50.79 -167.07
N GLN A 423 24.10 52.05 -167.14
CA GLN A 423 24.63 53.13 -166.27
C GLN A 423 24.13 53.08 -164.83
N GLN A 424 22.92 52.55 -164.57
CA GLN A 424 22.42 52.36 -163.19
C GLN A 424 22.93 51.05 -162.56
N LEU A 425 23.46 50.13 -163.37
CA LEU A 425 23.97 48.83 -162.93
C LEU A 425 25.41 48.90 -162.36
N THR A 426 26.19 49.94 -162.66
CA THR A 426 27.61 50.03 -162.26
C THR A 426 27.82 50.36 -160.78
N GLU A 427 26.95 51.17 -160.18
CA GLU A 427 27.05 51.54 -158.75
C GLU A 427 26.74 50.33 -157.85
N LEU A 428 25.65 49.61 -158.12
CA LEU A 428 25.30 48.36 -157.44
C LEU A 428 26.42 47.30 -157.59
N LYS A 429 27.05 47.23 -158.77
CA LYS A 429 28.16 46.30 -159.09
C LYS A 429 29.47 46.61 -158.36
N ASN A 430 29.62 47.80 -157.77
CA ASN A 430 30.74 48.09 -156.87
C ASN A 430 30.45 47.62 -155.43
N GLY A 431 29.19 47.66 -154.98
CA GLY A 431 28.76 47.01 -153.74
C GLY A 431 28.91 45.48 -153.80
N GLU A 432 28.52 44.87 -154.91
CA GLU A 432 28.65 43.42 -155.18
C GLU A 432 30.11 42.93 -155.06
N LYS A 433 31.08 43.68 -155.60
CA LYS A 433 32.52 43.36 -155.50
C LYS A 433 33.03 43.33 -154.06
N SER A 434 32.52 44.20 -153.18
CA SER A 434 32.89 44.22 -151.77
C SER A 434 32.44 42.94 -151.06
N GLN A 435 31.20 42.51 -151.31
CA GLN A 435 30.70 41.25 -150.74
C GLN A 435 31.38 40.02 -151.35
N LEU A 436 31.73 40.04 -152.63
CA LEU A 436 32.53 38.97 -153.28
C LEU A 436 33.92 38.77 -152.64
N PHE A 437 34.54 39.82 -152.11
CA PHE A 437 35.81 39.68 -151.38
C PHE A 437 35.61 38.97 -150.03
N ASN A 438 34.56 39.34 -149.29
CA ASN A 438 34.20 38.68 -148.04
C ASN A 438 33.81 37.21 -148.25
N ILE A 439 33.09 36.89 -149.33
CA ILE A 439 32.76 35.50 -149.71
C ILE A 439 34.04 34.70 -149.95
N ARG A 440 35.01 35.21 -150.71
CA ARG A 440 36.29 34.51 -150.95
C ARG A 440 37.12 34.31 -149.68
N HIS A 441 37.08 35.25 -148.74
CA HIS A 441 37.69 35.07 -147.43
C HIS A 441 37.04 33.90 -146.66
N ILE A 442 35.70 33.83 -146.66
CA ILE A 442 34.94 32.73 -146.05
C ILE A 442 35.21 31.39 -146.76
N GLU A 443 35.37 31.38 -148.09
CA GLU A 443 35.75 30.18 -148.85
C GLU A 443 37.15 29.66 -148.49
N SER A 444 38.10 30.56 -148.20
CA SER A 444 39.43 30.20 -147.68
C SER A 444 39.35 29.55 -146.29
N CYS A 445 38.57 30.13 -145.37
CA CYS A 445 38.30 29.54 -144.06
C CYS A 445 37.60 28.16 -144.17
N LYS A 446 36.64 28.02 -145.10
CA LYS A 446 35.97 26.76 -145.40
C LYS A 446 36.96 25.69 -145.88
N ALA A 447 37.95 26.06 -146.70
CA ALA A 447 38.99 25.14 -147.17
C ALA A 447 39.93 24.66 -146.05
N SER A 448 40.25 25.50 -145.05
CA SER A 448 41.07 25.07 -143.90
C SER A 448 40.29 24.13 -142.96
N VAL A 449 39.01 24.42 -142.70
CA VAL A 449 38.12 23.56 -141.90
C VAL A 449 37.92 22.18 -142.56
N LEU A 450 37.76 22.13 -143.89
CA LEU A 450 37.68 20.85 -144.62
C LEU A 450 38.96 20.01 -144.49
N LYS A 451 40.15 20.64 -144.39
CA LYS A 451 41.42 19.94 -144.10
C LYS A 451 41.48 19.38 -142.67
N TYR A 452 40.87 20.03 -141.70
CA TYR A 452 40.72 19.47 -140.34
C TYR A 452 39.75 18.29 -140.33
N ILE A 453 38.61 18.41 -141.02
CA ILE A 453 37.63 17.32 -141.16
C ILE A 453 38.27 16.09 -141.82
N SER A 454 39.07 16.25 -142.88
CA SER A 454 39.74 15.11 -143.50
C SER A 454 40.72 14.39 -142.56
N LYS A 455 41.43 15.12 -141.69
CA LYS A 455 42.32 14.53 -140.68
C LYS A 455 41.56 13.78 -139.59
N ALA A 456 40.44 14.33 -139.13
CA ALA A 456 39.54 13.64 -138.19
C ALA A 456 38.95 12.37 -138.81
N GLN A 457 38.59 12.41 -140.10
CA GLN A 457 38.09 11.25 -140.83
C GLN A 457 39.13 10.12 -140.92
N THR A 458 40.41 10.44 -141.14
CA THR A 458 41.48 9.43 -141.17
C THR A 458 41.75 8.80 -139.81
N GLU A 459 41.73 9.58 -138.71
CA GLU A 459 41.94 9.01 -137.36
C GLU A 459 40.72 8.17 -136.91
N MET A 460 39.50 8.58 -137.25
CA MET A 460 38.30 7.76 -137.04
C MET A 460 38.38 6.42 -137.79
N ASN A 461 38.92 6.39 -139.01
CA ASN A 461 39.10 5.13 -139.75
C ASN A 461 40.17 4.25 -139.08
N ARG A 462 41.30 4.84 -138.65
CA ARG A 462 42.34 4.12 -137.89
C ARG A 462 41.81 3.49 -136.59
N GLN A 463 40.90 4.18 -135.89
CA GLN A 463 40.24 3.65 -134.70
C GLN A 463 39.24 2.51 -135.02
N LYS A 464 38.58 2.54 -136.18
CA LYS A 464 37.72 1.44 -136.65
C LYS A 464 38.52 0.20 -137.05
N GLU A 465 39.69 0.37 -137.67
CA GLU A 465 40.60 -0.74 -137.97
C GLU A 465 41.11 -1.42 -136.69
N ILE A 466 41.42 -0.63 -135.65
CA ILE A 466 41.76 -1.18 -134.32
C ILE A 466 40.58 -1.95 -133.70
N LEU A 467 39.34 -1.44 -133.82
CA LEU A 467 38.13 -2.13 -133.37
C LEU A 467 37.92 -3.46 -134.11
N TYR A 468 37.96 -3.49 -135.45
CA TYR A 468 37.76 -4.73 -136.20
C TYR A 468 38.86 -5.79 -135.91
N ASN A 469 40.09 -5.36 -135.62
CA ASN A 469 41.15 -6.28 -135.18
C ASN A 469 40.89 -6.83 -133.76
N MET A 470 40.31 -6.04 -132.86
CA MET A 470 39.84 -6.51 -131.54
C MET A 470 38.66 -7.48 -131.67
N ASP A 471 37.67 -7.16 -132.51
CA ASP A 471 36.49 -7.99 -132.75
C ASP A 471 36.88 -9.36 -133.36
N PHE A 472 37.83 -9.38 -134.30
CA PHE A 472 38.35 -10.63 -134.86
C PHE A 472 39.06 -11.49 -133.81
N ALA A 473 39.90 -10.89 -132.97
CA ALA A 473 40.55 -11.59 -131.86
C ALA A 473 39.54 -12.09 -130.80
N TYR A 474 38.46 -11.33 -130.55
CA TYR A 474 37.36 -11.77 -129.68
C TYR A 474 36.64 -12.98 -130.28
N MET A 475 36.34 -12.95 -131.59
CA MET A 475 35.68 -14.03 -132.30
C MET A 475 36.52 -15.32 -132.33
N GLU A 476 37.84 -15.22 -132.47
CA GLU A 476 38.75 -16.37 -132.34
C GLU A 476 38.71 -16.96 -130.92
N LYS A 477 38.63 -16.12 -129.89
CA LYS A 477 38.50 -16.56 -128.49
C LYS A 477 37.12 -17.16 -128.20
N ASP A 478 36.05 -16.64 -128.79
CA ASP A 478 34.71 -17.24 -128.69
C ASP A 478 34.66 -18.61 -129.37
N ILE A 479 35.30 -18.79 -130.52
CA ILE A 479 35.38 -20.10 -131.19
C ILE A 479 36.20 -21.10 -130.34
N GLN A 480 37.26 -20.64 -129.66
CA GLN A 480 38.01 -21.46 -128.70
C GLN A 480 37.19 -21.77 -127.45
N LEU A 481 36.43 -20.80 -126.92
CA LEU A 481 35.55 -20.97 -125.75
C LEU A 481 34.42 -21.96 -126.04
N ASN A 482 33.75 -21.85 -127.19
CA ASN A 482 32.69 -22.78 -127.58
C ASN A 482 33.20 -24.21 -127.82
N LYS A 483 34.45 -24.38 -128.26
CA LYS A 483 35.12 -25.71 -128.29
C LYS A 483 35.42 -26.26 -126.90
N MET A 484 35.72 -25.40 -125.92
CA MET A 484 35.95 -25.79 -124.52
C MET A 484 34.64 -26.00 -123.73
N LEU A 485 33.51 -25.47 -124.22
CA LEU A 485 32.17 -25.59 -123.60
C LEU A 485 31.34 -26.78 -124.10
N GLY A 486 31.86 -27.61 -125.02
CA GLY A 486 31.25 -28.90 -125.37
C GLY A 486 29.91 -28.83 -126.12
N LEU A 487 29.56 -27.72 -126.75
CA LEU A 487 28.27 -27.54 -127.45
C LEU A 487 28.24 -28.16 -128.87
N LEU A 488 28.70 -29.40 -129.00
CA LEU A 488 28.36 -30.31 -130.10
C LEU A 488 27.31 -31.30 -129.58
N LYS A 489 26.25 -31.53 -130.37
CA LYS A 489 25.18 -32.47 -129.99
C LYS A 489 25.59 -33.91 -130.30
N ASP A 490 26.22 -34.56 -129.34
CA ASP A 490 26.37 -36.02 -129.34
C ASP A 490 25.00 -36.73 -129.19
N GLN A 491 24.93 -37.97 -129.66
CA GLN A 491 23.64 -38.65 -129.93
C GLN A 491 22.88 -39.11 -128.66
N ASP A 492 23.51 -39.06 -127.48
CA ASP A 492 22.99 -39.62 -126.23
C ASP A 492 22.07 -38.67 -125.42
N SER A 493 21.91 -37.40 -125.85
CA SER A 493 21.05 -36.38 -125.18
C SER A 493 19.72 -36.95 -124.63
N PRO A 494 18.85 -37.61 -125.42
CA PRO A 494 17.52 -38.03 -124.93
C PRO A 494 17.55 -39.16 -123.88
N GLN A 495 18.70 -39.81 -123.64
CA GLN A 495 18.86 -40.72 -122.49
C GLN A 495 19.28 -39.94 -121.24
N HIS A 496 20.19 -38.98 -121.38
CA HIS A 496 20.57 -38.08 -120.30
C HIS A 496 19.41 -37.20 -119.84
N ASP A 497 18.61 -36.65 -120.76
CA ASP A 497 17.42 -35.84 -120.45
C ASP A 497 16.40 -36.63 -119.60
N LYS A 498 16.18 -37.92 -119.92
CA LYS A 498 15.35 -38.82 -119.10
C LYS A 498 15.97 -39.09 -117.73
N LYS A 499 17.29 -39.33 -117.68
CA LYS A 499 17.99 -39.59 -116.42
C LYS A 499 18.01 -38.36 -115.51
N ILE A 500 18.09 -37.16 -116.08
CA ILE A 500 17.93 -35.88 -115.39
C ILE A 500 16.52 -35.79 -114.83
N ALA A 501 15.46 -36.00 -115.62
CA ALA A 501 14.08 -35.96 -115.13
C ALA A 501 13.81 -36.98 -114.00
N GLU A 502 14.33 -38.21 -114.10
CA GLU A 502 14.27 -39.19 -113.01
C GLU A 502 15.01 -38.72 -111.74
N LEU A 503 16.21 -38.14 -111.89
CA LEU A 503 17.01 -37.62 -110.78
C LEU A 503 16.39 -36.35 -110.17
N GLU A 504 15.73 -35.50 -110.96
CA GLU A 504 14.97 -34.35 -110.49
C GLU A 504 13.71 -34.77 -109.73
N GLU A 505 12.99 -35.81 -110.20
CA GLU A 505 11.84 -36.35 -109.46
C GLU A 505 12.29 -37.00 -108.13
N ILE A 506 13.40 -37.74 -108.14
CA ILE A 506 14.02 -38.30 -106.92
C ILE A 506 14.52 -37.18 -106.00
N HIS A 507 15.14 -36.13 -106.54
CA HIS A 507 15.60 -34.99 -105.76
C HIS A 507 14.43 -34.21 -105.16
N ALA A 508 13.36 -33.97 -105.91
CA ALA A 508 12.13 -33.34 -105.41
C ALA A 508 11.48 -34.17 -104.29
N LYS A 509 11.44 -35.51 -104.42
CA LYS A 509 11.00 -36.42 -103.36
C LYS A 509 11.90 -36.34 -102.12
N LEU A 510 13.22 -36.36 -102.29
CA LEU A 510 14.20 -36.26 -101.20
C LEU A 510 14.14 -34.89 -100.50
N VAL A 511 13.99 -33.79 -101.24
CA VAL A 511 13.78 -32.43 -100.71
C VAL A 511 12.44 -32.33 -99.99
N ALA A 512 11.37 -32.96 -100.48
CA ALA A 512 10.09 -33.02 -99.79
C ALA A 512 10.19 -33.80 -98.46
N THR A 513 10.85 -34.97 -98.45
CA THR A 513 11.09 -35.73 -97.21
C THR A 513 12.03 -35.01 -96.26
N SER A 514 13.07 -34.34 -96.77
CA SER A 514 13.99 -33.52 -95.95
C SER A 514 13.24 -32.36 -95.31
N ASN A 515 12.45 -31.60 -96.08
CA ASN A 515 11.63 -30.51 -95.55
C ASN A 515 10.56 -30.97 -94.55
N LEU A 516 10.06 -32.21 -94.67
CA LEU A 516 9.19 -32.82 -93.66
C LEU A 516 9.98 -33.16 -92.39
N LEU A 517 11.12 -33.84 -92.52
CA LEU A 517 11.99 -34.17 -91.39
C LEU A 517 12.48 -32.92 -90.65
N THR A 518 12.85 -31.84 -91.35
CA THR A 518 13.23 -30.55 -90.75
C THR A 518 12.06 -29.92 -89.98
N LYS A 519 10.82 -30.09 -90.43
CA LYS A 519 9.62 -29.62 -89.70
C LYS A 519 9.34 -30.45 -88.46
N GLU A 520 9.48 -31.77 -88.53
CA GLU A 520 9.29 -32.63 -87.34
C GLU A 520 10.46 -32.46 -86.34
N VAL A 521 11.70 -32.27 -86.80
CA VAL A 521 12.84 -31.89 -85.95
C VAL A 521 12.60 -30.54 -85.31
N GLY A 522 12.13 -29.52 -86.05
CA GLY A 522 11.78 -28.22 -85.48
C GLY A 522 10.66 -28.29 -84.44
N ARG A 523 9.66 -29.14 -84.65
CA ARG A 523 8.62 -29.43 -83.64
C ARG A 523 9.21 -30.10 -82.39
N LEU A 524 10.03 -31.14 -82.57
CA LEU A 524 10.70 -31.84 -81.47
C LEU A 524 11.66 -30.92 -80.70
N GLU A 525 12.35 -29.99 -81.37
CA GLU A 525 13.13 -28.95 -80.70
C GLU A 525 12.25 -28.00 -79.89
N ASP A 526 11.13 -27.54 -80.44
CA ASP A 526 10.20 -26.67 -79.72
C ASP A 526 9.49 -27.39 -78.56
N ASP A 527 9.21 -28.69 -78.70
CA ASP A 527 8.69 -29.53 -77.61
C ASP A 527 9.77 -29.81 -76.55
N MET A 528 11.02 -30.07 -76.94
CA MET A 528 12.15 -30.15 -76.01
C MET A 528 12.36 -28.82 -75.28
N ARG A 529 12.21 -27.67 -75.94
CA ARG A 529 12.27 -26.34 -75.31
C ARG A 529 11.11 -26.13 -74.34
N ARG A 530 9.87 -26.49 -74.71
CA ARG A 530 8.70 -26.49 -73.81
C ARG A 530 8.96 -27.33 -72.57
N ILE A 531 9.25 -28.62 -72.74
CA ILE A 531 9.53 -29.56 -71.65
C ILE A 531 10.72 -29.10 -70.79
N THR A 532 11.74 -28.47 -71.37
CA THR A 532 12.86 -27.89 -70.61
C THR A 532 12.44 -26.66 -69.80
N MET A 533 11.56 -25.80 -70.33
CA MET A 533 11.01 -24.66 -69.58
C MET A 533 10.06 -25.12 -68.47
N ASP A 534 9.21 -26.12 -68.74
CA ASP A 534 8.29 -26.71 -67.77
C ASP A 534 9.08 -27.38 -66.63
N LEU A 535 10.10 -28.18 -66.96
CA LEU A 535 11.01 -28.78 -65.97
C LEU A 535 11.81 -27.73 -65.19
N GLN A 536 12.16 -26.59 -65.82
CA GLN A 536 12.72 -25.42 -65.12
C GLN A 536 11.68 -24.65 -64.28
N GLY A 537 10.39 -24.87 -64.47
CA GLY A 537 9.32 -24.43 -63.59
C GLY A 537 9.21 -25.40 -62.40
N ASP A 538 8.98 -26.68 -62.68
CA ASP A 538 8.83 -27.76 -61.70
C ASP A 538 10.00 -27.84 -60.73
N THR A 539 11.25 -27.68 -61.19
CA THR A 539 12.43 -27.67 -60.31
C THR A 539 12.47 -26.46 -59.37
N LYS A 540 12.02 -25.28 -59.81
CA LYS A 540 11.90 -24.09 -58.96
C LYS A 540 10.74 -24.22 -57.97
N GLU A 541 9.61 -24.80 -58.38
CA GLU A 541 8.50 -25.10 -57.46
C GLU A 541 8.90 -26.18 -56.46
N GLN A 542 9.59 -27.24 -56.88
CA GLN A 542 10.13 -28.27 -56.00
C GLN A 542 11.11 -27.69 -54.98
N GLU A 543 11.99 -26.76 -55.37
CA GLU A 543 12.89 -26.07 -54.45
C GLU A 543 12.13 -25.14 -53.48
N TYR A 544 11.16 -24.36 -53.96
CA TYR A 544 10.28 -23.56 -53.12
C TYR A 544 9.51 -24.42 -52.10
N LEU A 545 8.90 -25.52 -52.54
CA LEU A 545 8.16 -26.45 -51.69
C LEU A 545 9.09 -27.18 -50.70
N LYS A 546 10.32 -27.53 -51.10
CA LYS A 546 11.35 -28.10 -50.23
C LYS A 546 11.76 -27.11 -49.13
N ASN A 547 11.97 -25.85 -49.48
CA ASN A 547 12.32 -24.79 -48.53
C ASN A 547 11.16 -24.48 -47.58
N LYS A 548 9.94 -24.34 -48.09
CA LYS A 548 8.70 -24.17 -47.31
C LYS A 548 8.41 -25.36 -46.39
N ARG A 549 8.70 -26.59 -46.82
CA ARG A 549 8.65 -27.79 -45.97
C ARG A 549 9.69 -27.71 -44.85
N GLN A 550 10.91 -27.27 -45.14
CA GLN A 550 11.95 -27.11 -44.12
C GLN A 550 11.60 -26.04 -43.09
N GLU A 551 11.04 -24.90 -43.53
CA GLU A 551 10.50 -23.85 -42.67
C GLU A 551 9.39 -24.39 -41.74
N ASN A 552 8.41 -25.11 -42.29
CA ASN A 552 7.34 -25.75 -41.52
C ASN A 552 7.88 -26.79 -40.52
N VAL A 553 8.90 -27.58 -40.89
CA VAL A 553 9.55 -28.53 -39.97
C VAL A 553 10.24 -27.79 -38.82
N LEU A 554 10.99 -26.71 -39.10
CA LEU A 554 11.64 -25.89 -38.08
C LEU A 554 10.61 -25.22 -37.15
N PHE A 555 9.47 -24.76 -37.68
CA PHE A 555 8.36 -24.24 -36.89
C PHE A 555 7.77 -25.29 -35.95
N VAL A 556 7.50 -26.51 -36.47
CA VAL A 556 6.99 -27.64 -35.68
C VAL A 556 8.02 -28.11 -34.63
N GLU A 557 9.32 -28.12 -34.95
CA GLU A 557 10.38 -28.40 -33.99
C GLU A 557 10.46 -27.34 -32.88
N CYS A 558 10.37 -26.06 -33.23
CA CYS A 558 10.37 -24.96 -32.27
C CYS A 558 9.15 -25.05 -31.34
N GLY A 559 7.95 -25.27 -31.91
CA GLY A 559 6.73 -25.53 -31.16
C GLY A 559 6.83 -26.74 -30.24
N ASN A 560 7.43 -27.85 -30.69
CA ASN A 560 7.66 -29.04 -29.85
C ASN A 560 8.67 -28.78 -28.73
N LYS A 561 9.75 -28.02 -28.98
CA LYS A 561 10.72 -27.62 -27.95
C LYS A 561 10.04 -26.74 -26.89
N GLN A 562 9.23 -25.77 -27.29
CA GLN A 562 8.47 -24.91 -26.39
C GLN A 562 7.36 -25.69 -25.63
N LEU A 563 6.66 -26.61 -26.30
CA LEU A 563 5.67 -27.50 -25.68
C LEU A 563 6.30 -28.38 -24.59
N ASN A 564 7.49 -28.93 -24.84
CA ASN A 564 8.20 -29.74 -23.86
C ASN A 564 8.75 -28.91 -22.69
N ALA A 565 9.21 -27.67 -22.92
CA ALA A 565 9.56 -26.74 -21.86
C ALA A 565 8.33 -26.38 -20.98
N LEU A 566 7.17 -26.12 -21.60
CA LEU A 566 5.91 -25.86 -20.88
C LEU A 566 5.39 -27.09 -20.12
N ARG A 567 5.60 -28.31 -20.65
CA ARG A 567 5.31 -29.57 -19.93
C ARG A 567 6.20 -29.73 -18.70
N ALA A 568 7.50 -29.47 -18.81
CA ALA A 568 8.44 -29.52 -17.68
C ALA A 568 8.07 -28.48 -16.60
N LEU A 569 7.78 -27.24 -17.00
CA LEU A 569 7.32 -26.18 -16.10
C LEU A 569 5.99 -26.54 -15.41
N ASN A 570 5.04 -27.17 -16.11
CA ASN A 570 3.80 -27.66 -15.51
C ASN A 570 4.06 -28.78 -14.50
N GLN A 571 4.96 -29.71 -14.79
CA GLN A 571 5.38 -30.76 -13.84
C GLN A 571 6.05 -30.18 -12.60
N GLU A 572 6.95 -29.21 -12.75
CA GLU A 572 7.57 -28.46 -11.66
C GLU A 572 6.49 -27.78 -10.79
N LYS A 573 5.54 -27.07 -11.39
CA LYS A 573 4.47 -26.37 -10.67
C LYS A 573 3.44 -27.33 -10.03
N GLN A 574 3.31 -28.55 -10.54
CA GLN A 574 2.56 -29.63 -9.87
C GLN A 574 3.32 -30.17 -8.65
N VAL A 575 4.65 -30.27 -8.70
CA VAL A 575 5.49 -30.61 -7.53
C VAL A 575 5.41 -29.49 -6.49
N ASP A 576 5.53 -28.22 -6.87
CA ASP A 576 5.34 -27.06 -5.96
C ASP A 576 3.96 -27.09 -5.29
N MET A 577 2.90 -27.31 -6.07
CA MET A 577 1.52 -27.41 -5.57
C MET A 577 1.36 -28.56 -4.56
N ASN A 578 1.99 -29.70 -4.81
CA ASN A 578 1.94 -30.85 -3.90
C ASN A 578 2.81 -30.65 -2.65
N LEU A 579 3.96 -29.99 -2.76
CA LEU A 579 4.78 -29.56 -1.63
C LEU A 579 4.05 -28.52 -0.77
N LEU A 580 3.33 -27.58 -1.38
CA LEU A 580 2.52 -26.59 -0.68
C LEU A 580 1.33 -27.26 0.04
N LYS A 581 0.63 -28.20 -0.60
CA LYS A 581 -0.40 -29.03 0.06
C LYS A 581 0.17 -29.82 1.24
N LEU A 582 1.38 -30.36 1.12
CA LEU A 582 2.07 -31.05 2.23
C LEU A 582 2.37 -30.09 3.39
N ARG A 583 2.88 -28.88 3.10
CA ARG A 583 3.10 -27.82 4.12
C ARG A 583 1.80 -27.41 4.81
N VAL A 584 0.71 -27.23 4.06
CA VAL A 584 -0.63 -26.96 4.62
C VAL A 584 -1.09 -28.11 5.53
N LYS A 585 -0.96 -29.37 5.10
CA LYS A 585 -1.31 -30.54 5.93
C LYS A 585 -0.40 -30.72 7.16
N GLN A 586 0.83 -30.19 7.14
CA GLN A 586 1.70 -30.11 8.31
C GLN A 586 1.29 -28.98 9.26
N ALA A 587 0.88 -27.82 8.73
CA ALA A 587 0.38 -26.69 9.48
C ALA A 587 -0.97 -26.98 10.16
N GLU A 588 -1.93 -27.58 9.45
CA GLU A 588 -3.18 -28.12 10.03
C GLU A 588 -2.87 -29.03 11.22
N LYS A 589 -2.04 -30.06 11.02
CA LYS A 589 -1.62 -30.96 12.10
C LYS A 589 -0.86 -30.26 13.24
N ALA A 590 -0.27 -29.08 13.01
CA ALA A 590 0.33 -28.28 14.08
C ALA A 590 -0.75 -27.50 14.85
N ILE A 591 -1.71 -26.89 14.14
CA ILE A 591 -2.88 -26.23 14.71
C ILE A 591 -3.70 -27.21 15.54
N ASP A 592 -3.98 -28.42 15.05
CA ASP A 592 -4.69 -29.47 15.80
C ASP A 592 -3.98 -29.83 17.12
N ARG A 593 -2.64 -29.95 17.08
CA ARG A 593 -1.82 -30.23 18.27
C ARG A 593 -1.76 -29.05 19.24
N VAL A 594 -1.85 -27.82 18.77
CA VAL A 594 -1.96 -26.63 19.63
C VAL A 594 -3.36 -26.52 20.21
N GLY A 595 -4.41 -26.70 19.41
CA GLY A 595 -5.81 -26.70 19.85
C GLY A 595 -6.08 -27.77 20.91
N GLY A 596 -5.57 -28.99 20.73
CA GLY A 596 -5.64 -30.04 21.75
C GLY A 596 -4.92 -29.68 23.04
N LYS A 597 -3.74 -29.03 22.96
CA LYS A 597 -3.04 -28.52 24.16
C LYS A 597 -3.82 -27.40 24.86
N VAL A 598 -4.34 -26.43 24.10
CA VAL A 598 -5.14 -25.32 24.63
C VAL A 598 -6.41 -25.84 25.29
N PHE A 599 -7.10 -26.81 24.68
CA PHE A 599 -8.25 -27.49 25.29
C PHE A 599 -7.91 -28.19 26.60
N CYS A 600 -6.78 -28.92 26.66
CA CYS A 600 -6.34 -29.56 27.91
C CYS A 600 -5.96 -28.54 28.99
N LEU A 601 -5.32 -27.42 28.63
CA LEU A 601 -4.97 -26.35 29.57
C LEU A 601 -6.20 -25.56 30.05
N GLU A 602 -7.16 -25.30 29.16
CA GLU A 602 -8.44 -24.66 29.50
C GLU A 602 -9.25 -25.54 30.45
N LYS A 603 -9.32 -26.85 30.16
CA LYS A 603 -9.91 -27.84 31.05
C LYS A 603 -9.23 -27.83 32.43
N GLN A 604 -7.89 -27.90 32.47
CA GLN A 604 -7.14 -27.86 33.73
C GLN A 604 -7.34 -26.54 34.49
N ARG A 605 -7.48 -25.40 33.79
CA ARG A 605 -7.81 -24.12 34.43
C ARG A 605 -9.18 -24.20 35.11
N LEU A 606 -10.18 -24.73 34.42
CA LEU A 606 -11.54 -24.88 34.97
C LEU A 606 -11.57 -25.85 36.17
N GLU A 607 -10.90 -27.00 36.08
CA GLU A 607 -10.77 -27.96 37.19
C GLU A 607 -10.08 -27.33 38.42
N LEU A 608 -9.04 -26.52 38.22
CA LEU A 608 -8.38 -25.77 39.30
C LEU A 608 -9.24 -24.63 39.85
N GLU A 609 -9.98 -23.92 38.99
CA GLU A 609 -10.87 -22.82 39.39
C GLU A 609 -12.09 -23.33 40.18
N GLU A 610 -12.60 -24.51 39.85
CA GLU A 610 -13.64 -25.23 40.61
C GLU A 610 -13.11 -25.69 41.97
N ALA A 611 -11.97 -26.38 42.02
CA ALA A 611 -11.34 -26.81 43.28
C ALA A 611 -10.96 -25.62 44.19
N MET A 612 -10.57 -24.47 43.61
CA MET A 612 -10.36 -23.23 44.38
C MET A 612 -11.66 -22.70 44.98
N LYS A 613 -12.77 -22.67 44.22
CA LYS A 613 -14.08 -22.22 44.73
C LYS A 613 -14.61 -23.13 45.83
N GLU A 614 -14.48 -24.45 45.68
CA GLU A 614 -14.80 -25.40 46.76
C GLU A 614 -13.99 -25.10 48.02
N ARG A 615 -12.68 -24.90 47.89
CA ARG A 615 -11.80 -24.60 49.02
C ARG A 615 -12.08 -23.24 49.66
N GLU A 616 -12.46 -22.22 48.89
CA GLU A 616 -12.94 -20.94 49.43
C GLU A 616 -14.22 -21.10 50.24
N ILE A 617 -15.17 -21.90 49.77
CA ILE A 617 -16.43 -22.21 50.48
C ILE A 617 -16.15 -22.99 51.77
N GLU A 618 -15.24 -23.96 51.74
CA GLU A 618 -14.81 -24.71 52.93
C GLU A 618 -14.13 -23.80 53.97
N ILE A 619 -13.19 -22.94 53.52
CA ILE A 619 -12.52 -21.97 54.40
C ILE A 619 -13.53 -20.97 54.97
N LYS A 620 -14.51 -20.52 54.18
CA LYS A 620 -15.57 -19.62 54.62
C LYS A 620 -16.48 -20.28 55.67
N THR A 621 -16.97 -21.49 55.42
CA THR A 621 -17.81 -22.21 56.40
C THR A 621 -17.05 -22.53 57.68
N MET A 622 -15.77 -22.95 57.61
CA MET A 622 -14.93 -23.15 58.79
C MET A 622 -14.66 -21.84 59.56
N LYS A 623 -14.44 -20.72 58.85
CA LYS A 623 -14.33 -19.38 59.45
C LYS A 623 -15.63 -18.99 60.16
N ASP A 624 -16.79 -19.23 59.54
CA ASP A 624 -18.10 -18.93 60.12
C ASP A 624 -18.36 -19.76 61.38
N ILE A 625 -18.06 -21.07 61.36
CA ILE A 625 -18.07 -21.97 62.53
C ILE A 625 -17.17 -21.42 63.65
N LEU A 626 -15.95 -20.94 63.33
CA LEU A 626 -15.07 -20.31 64.31
C LEU A 626 -15.64 -19.00 64.86
N THR A 627 -16.35 -18.19 64.05
CA THR A 627 -17.02 -16.98 64.56
C THR A 627 -18.17 -17.31 65.52
N VAL A 628 -18.94 -18.37 65.24
CA VAL A 628 -20.00 -18.86 66.13
C VAL A 628 -19.40 -19.40 67.42
N ARG A 629 -18.36 -20.23 67.34
CA ARG A 629 -17.66 -20.77 68.53
C ARG A 629 -17.08 -19.65 69.41
N ARG A 630 -16.52 -18.60 68.80
CA ARG A 630 -16.07 -17.38 69.50
C ARG A 630 -17.24 -16.63 70.16
N ARG A 631 -18.40 -16.53 69.50
CA ARG A 631 -19.60 -15.92 70.10
C ARG A 631 -20.06 -16.69 71.34
N VAL A 632 -20.17 -18.01 71.26
CA VAL A 632 -20.54 -18.88 72.39
C VAL A 632 -19.53 -18.77 73.54
N LEU A 633 -18.22 -18.71 73.25
CA LEU A 633 -17.19 -18.49 74.28
C LEU A 633 -17.29 -17.10 74.93
N ASN A 634 -17.62 -16.06 74.17
CA ASN A 634 -17.86 -14.72 74.71
C ASN A 634 -19.12 -14.67 75.59
N GLU A 635 -20.20 -15.34 75.19
CA GLU A 635 -21.43 -15.49 75.99
C GLU A 635 -21.17 -16.27 77.29
N GLN A 636 -20.39 -17.35 77.23
CA GLN A 636 -19.94 -18.08 78.42
C GLN A 636 -19.07 -17.21 79.34
N SER A 637 -18.13 -16.44 78.78
CA SER A 637 -17.29 -15.50 79.53
C SER A 637 -18.11 -14.40 80.21
N ALA A 638 -19.09 -13.81 79.51
CA ALA A 638 -20.03 -12.85 80.07
C ALA A 638 -20.89 -13.47 81.19
N GLY A 639 -21.35 -14.72 81.01
CA GLY A 639 -22.06 -15.48 82.04
C GLY A 639 -21.22 -15.79 83.28
N LEU A 640 -19.93 -16.12 83.10
CA LEU A 640 -18.98 -16.30 84.20
C LEU A 640 -18.70 -14.98 84.92
N ASN A 641 -18.47 -13.88 84.20
CA ASN A 641 -18.29 -12.55 84.79
C ASN A 641 -19.54 -12.10 85.56
N SER A 642 -20.74 -12.39 85.07
CA SER A 642 -22.00 -12.15 85.79
C SER A 642 -22.04 -12.94 87.11
N ARG A 643 -21.69 -14.24 87.11
CA ARG A 643 -21.60 -15.06 88.33
C ARG A 643 -20.53 -14.54 89.30
N ILE A 644 -19.37 -14.11 88.81
CA ILE A 644 -18.29 -13.51 89.61
C ILE A 644 -18.77 -12.19 90.25
N ASN A 645 -19.49 -11.34 89.51
CA ASN A 645 -20.04 -10.10 90.04
C ASN A 645 -21.13 -10.36 91.11
N LEU A 646 -22.01 -11.34 90.90
CA LEU A 646 -22.96 -11.79 91.94
C LEU A 646 -22.25 -12.34 93.18
N ALA A 647 -21.15 -13.08 93.02
CA ALA A 647 -20.33 -13.56 94.13
C ALA A 647 -19.62 -12.42 94.87
N ARG A 648 -19.09 -11.41 94.15
CA ARG A 648 -18.52 -10.19 94.74
C ARG A 648 -19.57 -9.44 95.56
N LEU A 649 -20.73 -9.13 94.98
CA LEU A 649 -21.85 -8.50 95.69
C LEU A 649 -22.29 -9.30 96.93
N LYS A 650 -22.25 -10.63 96.88
CA LYS A 650 -22.54 -11.50 98.03
C LYS A 650 -21.46 -11.40 99.12
N VAL A 651 -20.18 -11.36 98.73
CA VAL A 651 -19.05 -11.15 99.64
C VAL A 651 -19.10 -9.76 100.27
N ASP A 652 -19.35 -8.71 99.49
CA ASP A 652 -19.39 -7.34 100.00
C ASP A 652 -20.61 -7.11 100.91
N HIS A 653 -21.77 -7.72 100.61
CA HIS A 653 -22.90 -7.77 101.55
C HIS A 653 -22.55 -8.51 102.86
N LEU A 654 -21.72 -9.57 102.82
CA LEU A 654 -21.25 -10.25 104.02
C LEU A 654 -20.22 -9.41 104.80
N LYS A 655 -19.32 -8.67 104.12
CA LYS A 655 -18.42 -7.69 104.74
C LYS A 655 -19.22 -6.60 105.45
N SER A 656 -20.15 -5.93 104.78
CA SER A 656 -20.97 -4.89 105.40
C SER A 656 -21.85 -5.43 106.52
N LYS A 657 -22.32 -6.69 106.45
CA LYS A 657 -22.98 -7.34 107.60
C LYS A 657 -22.02 -7.55 108.77
N TYR A 658 -20.78 -7.96 108.52
CA TYR A 658 -19.73 -8.11 109.53
C TYR A 658 -19.35 -6.74 110.14
N GLU A 659 -19.09 -5.73 109.33
CA GLU A 659 -18.79 -4.35 109.73
C GLU A 659 -19.93 -3.74 110.57
N VAL A 660 -21.19 -3.89 110.15
CA VAL A 660 -22.37 -3.46 110.94
C VAL A 660 -22.53 -4.28 112.24
N THR A 661 -22.04 -5.51 112.29
CA THR A 661 -21.99 -6.28 113.54
C THR A 661 -20.87 -5.77 114.45
N LEU A 662 -19.70 -5.48 113.90
CA LEU A 662 -18.54 -4.96 114.61
C LEU A 662 -18.81 -3.56 115.20
N LEU A 663 -19.45 -2.68 114.42
CA LEU A 663 -19.89 -1.35 114.87
C LEU A 663 -20.92 -1.42 116.02
N LYS A 664 -21.66 -2.52 116.15
CA LYS A 664 -22.60 -2.75 117.27
C LYS A 664 -21.92 -3.26 118.55
N LEU A 665 -20.65 -3.68 118.50
CA LEU A 665 -19.87 -4.03 119.70
C LEU A 665 -19.17 -2.80 120.32
N GLY A 666 -19.09 -1.68 119.60
CA GLY A 666 -18.48 -0.43 120.08
C GLY A 666 -16.99 -0.29 119.75
N LYS A 667 -16.38 0.78 120.25
CA LYS A 667 -14.94 1.09 120.13
C LYS A 667 -14.37 1.44 121.50
N ASP A 668 -13.13 1.02 121.77
CA ASP A 668 -12.39 1.34 123.00
C ASP A 668 -11.90 2.79 122.99
N GLU A 669 -11.33 3.27 124.11
CA GLU A 669 -10.85 4.67 124.24
C GLU A 669 -9.77 5.04 123.20
N ASN A 670 -9.05 4.05 122.69
CA ASN A 670 -8.06 4.18 121.61
C ASN A 670 -8.65 4.00 120.19
N GLY A 671 -9.98 3.92 120.05
CA GLY A 671 -10.71 3.91 118.78
C GLY A 671 -10.77 2.56 118.04
N GLN A 672 -10.13 1.50 118.55
CA GLN A 672 -10.23 0.15 117.99
C GLN A 672 -11.56 -0.53 118.38
N PRO A 673 -12.14 -1.41 117.54
CA PRO A 673 -13.41 -2.05 117.82
C PRO A 673 -13.32 -3.14 118.90
N LEU A 674 -14.26 -3.17 119.85
CA LEU A 674 -14.23 -4.17 120.93
C LEU A 674 -14.43 -5.58 120.38
N SER A 675 -13.51 -6.48 120.70
CA SER A 675 -13.74 -7.91 120.58
C SER A 675 -14.65 -8.41 121.71
N VAL A 676 -15.47 -9.43 121.44
CA VAL A 676 -16.23 -10.17 122.47
C VAL A 676 -15.32 -10.71 123.59
N THR A 677 -14.06 -11.03 123.26
CA THR A 677 -13.06 -11.41 124.27
C THR A 677 -12.63 -10.24 125.14
N HIS A 678 -12.52 -9.02 124.60
CA HIS A 678 -12.09 -7.84 125.37
C HIS A 678 -13.17 -7.41 126.36
N ILE A 679 -14.45 -7.40 125.95
CA ILE A 679 -15.60 -7.17 126.84
C ILE A 679 -15.56 -8.15 128.02
N LYS A 680 -15.41 -9.45 127.76
CA LYS A 680 -15.36 -10.49 128.81
C LYS A 680 -14.13 -10.40 129.72
N ILE A 681 -12.99 -9.94 129.19
CA ILE A 681 -11.79 -9.68 130.01
C ILE A 681 -12.04 -8.49 130.92
N LYS A 682 -12.65 -7.41 130.42
CA LYS A 682 -13.01 -6.23 131.23
C LYS A 682 -14.05 -6.56 132.30
N GLU A 683 -15.11 -7.31 131.96
CA GLU A 683 -16.10 -7.82 132.94
C GLU A 683 -15.44 -8.71 134.03
N ALA A 684 -14.37 -9.43 133.69
CA ALA A 684 -13.62 -10.24 134.65
C ALA A 684 -12.66 -9.39 135.51
N GLN A 685 -12.05 -8.35 134.93
CA GLN A 685 -11.20 -7.39 135.64
C GLN A 685 -12.02 -6.54 136.62
N GLU A 686 -13.14 -5.96 136.19
CA GLU A 686 -14.04 -5.19 137.07
C GLU A 686 -14.59 -6.07 138.21
N LYS A 687 -14.89 -7.36 137.96
CA LYS A 687 -15.23 -8.32 139.03
C LYS A 687 -14.08 -8.59 139.98
N PHE A 688 -12.85 -8.74 139.47
CA PHE A 688 -11.67 -8.95 140.31
C PHE A 688 -11.37 -7.73 141.17
N GLU A 689 -11.43 -6.52 140.61
CA GLU A 689 -11.23 -5.25 141.32
C GLU A 689 -12.31 -5.05 142.41
N LEU A 690 -13.58 -5.32 142.10
CA LEU A 690 -14.67 -5.29 143.08
C LEU A 690 -14.49 -6.33 144.19
N GLN A 691 -13.96 -7.53 143.86
CA GLN A 691 -13.64 -8.55 144.86
C GLN A 691 -12.44 -8.16 145.72
N GLU A 692 -11.39 -7.58 145.14
CA GLU A 692 -10.21 -7.11 145.88
C GLU A 692 -10.56 -5.91 146.80
N ILE A 693 -11.48 -5.03 146.36
CA ILE A 693 -12.07 -3.98 147.21
C ILE A 693 -12.90 -4.60 148.35
N GLY A 694 -13.65 -5.68 148.06
CA GLY A 694 -14.33 -6.49 149.06
C GLY A 694 -13.38 -7.06 150.10
N ASP A 695 -12.34 -7.79 149.68
CA ASP A 695 -11.35 -8.41 150.57
C ASP A 695 -10.56 -7.36 151.40
N LYS A 696 -10.33 -6.16 150.84
CA LYS A 696 -9.75 -5.01 151.56
C LYS A 696 -10.70 -4.45 152.63
N LEU A 697 -12.00 -4.36 152.34
CA LEU A 697 -13.02 -3.96 153.32
C LEU A 697 -13.18 -5.01 154.42
N ASP A 698 -13.22 -6.28 154.06
CA ASP A 698 -13.34 -7.41 154.98
C ASP A 698 -12.12 -7.53 155.91
N SER A 699 -10.92 -7.30 155.36
CA SER A 699 -9.67 -7.17 156.13
C SER A 699 -9.66 -5.95 157.06
N LYS A 700 -10.39 -4.88 156.71
CA LYS A 700 -10.53 -3.68 157.54
C LYS A 700 -11.54 -3.91 158.67
N ILE A 701 -12.66 -4.59 158.40
CA ILE A 701 -13.63 -5.04 159.41
C ILE A 701 -12.91 -5.91 160.46
N LYS A 702 -12.21 -6.96 160.03
CA LYS A 702 -11.44 -7.88 160.90
C LYS A 702 -10.29 -7.23 161.68
N LYS A 703 -9.83 -6.05 161.27
CA LYS A 703 -8.94 -5.18 162.07
C LYS A 703 -9.74 -4.40 163.11
N THR A 704 -10.80 -3.68 162.70
CA THR A 704 -11.64 -2.89 163.62
C THR A 704 -12.27 -3.73 164.75
N GLU A 705 -12.65 -4.99 164.49
CA GLU A 705 -13.16 -5.92 165.53
C GLU A 705 -12.09 -6.22 166.59
N LYS A 706 -10.84 -6.46 166.16
CA LYS A 706 -9.70 -6.71 167.07
C LYS A 706 -9.27 -5.43 167.78
N GLU A 707 -9.35 -4.29 167.11
CA GLU A 707 -9.08 -2.97 167.68
C GLU A 707 -10.11 -2.61 168.76
N ILE A 708 -11.39 -2.98 168.61
CA ILE A 708 -12.41 -2.83 169.67
C ILE A 708 -12.05 -3.65 170.91
N MET A 709 -11.73 -4.95 170.76
CA MET A 709 -11.31 -5.80 171.89
C MET A 709 -9.97 -5.33 172.54
N ALA A 710 -9.07 -4.75 171.75
CA ALA A 710 -7.80 -4.20 172.24
C ALA A 710 -8.01 -2.86 172.98
N MET A 711 -8.90 -1.99 172.48
CA MET A 711 -9.26 -0.72 173.12
C MET A 711 -9.91 -0.94 174.48
N GLU A 712 -10.82 -1.92 174.63
CA GLU A 712 -11.50 -2.17 175.91
C GLU A 712 -10.55 -2.66 177.01
N ASN A 713 -9.50 -3.41 176.66
CA ASN A 713 -8.48 -3.86 177.60
C ASN A 713 -7.40 -2.79 177.85
N THR A 714 -6.96 -2.07 176.82
CA THR A 714 -5.99 -0.99 176.99
C THR A 714 -6.57 0.17 177.79
N LEU A 715 -7.84 0.55 177.62
CA LEU A 715 -8.46 1.66 178.36
C LEU A 715 -8.47 1.46 179.89
N LYS A 716 -8.35 0.21 180.39
CA LYS A 716 -8.22 -0.09 181.82
C LYS A 716 -6.77 0.05 182.34
N VAL A 717 -5.76 -0.33 181.54
CA VAL A 717 -4.34 -0.22 181.93
C VAL A 717 -3.78 1.18 181.64
N VAL A 718 -4.07 1.72 180.46
CA VAL A 718 -3.58 3.00 179.95
C VAL A 718 -4.08 4.18 180.81
N ASN A 719 -5.29 4.13 181.38
CA ASN A 719 -5.73 5.17 182.31
C ASN A 719 -4.94 5.20 183.63
N ALA A 720 -4.34 4.07 184.04
CA ALA A 720 -3.45 4.03 185.20
C ALA A 720 -2.01 4.47 184.83
N THR A 721 -1.49 4.06 183.67
CA THR A 721 -0.09 4.31 183.30
C THR A 721 0.16 5.63 182.56
N ASN A 722 -0.79 6.16 181.76
CA ASN A 722 -0.62 7.47 181.10
C ASN A 722 -0.49 8.64 182.09
N LYS A 723 -0.99 8.50 183.31
CA LYS A 723 -0.84 9.50 184.37
C LYS A 723 0.61 9.60 184.89
N ALA A 724 1.44 8.58 184.66
CA ALA A 724 2.85 8.54 185.01
C ALA A 724 3.78 8.76 183.79
N PHE A 725 3.46 8.18 182.63
CA PHE A 725 4.35 8.24 181.46
C PHE A 725 4.37 9.59 180.72
N LYS A 726 3.33 10.43 180.86
CA LYS A 726 3.30 11.77 180.23
C LYS A 726 4.38 12.75 180.69
N ASN A 727 5.13 12.42 181.75
CA ASN A 727 6.11 13.34 182.35
C ASN A 727 7.57 13.12 181.89
N ASN A 728 7.89 12.11 181.05
CA ASN A 728 9.27 11.60 180.96
C ASN A 728 10.02 11.69 179.61
N LEU A 729 9.39 11.72 178.41
CA LEU A 729 10.14 11.61 177.13
C LEU A 729 9.53 12.43 175.96
N GLN A 730 10.34 13.23 175.26
CA GLN A 730 9.96 14.05 174.09
C GLN A 730 11.16 14.40 173.17
N SER A 731 10.92 14.59 171.85
CA SER A 731 11.76 15.26 170.81
C SER A 731 12.94 14.51 170.14
N ILE A 732 13.60 15.18 169.16
CA ILE A 732 14.76 14.78 168.29
C ILE A 732 14.35 13.84 167.11
N ASP A 733 14.77 14.00 165.84
CA ASP A 733 15.68 14.94 165.12
C ASP A 733 15.18 15.29 163.66
N GLU A 734 15.99 15.96 162.81
CA GLU A 734 15.77 16.19 161.35
C GLU A 734 16.89 15.62 160.43
N SER A 735 18.00 15.09 160.96
CA SER A 735 19.20 14.71 160.17
C SER A 735 19.25 13.22 159.74
N SER A 736 18.20 12.74 159.05
CA SER A 736 18.03 11.30 158.68
C SER A 736 18.60 10.92 157.29
N PRO A 737 19.12 9.69 157.09
CA PRO A 737 19.75 9.28 155.82
C PRO A 737 18.84 9.25 154.58
N GLU A 738 17.52 9.17 154.73
CA GLU A 738 16.56 9.13 153.61
C GLU A 738 16.67 10.35 152.66
N TYR A 739 17.15 11.49 153.16
CA TYR A 739 17.32 12.70 152.35
C TYR A 739 18.44 12.59 151.29
N LEU A 740 19.47 11.77 151.55
CA LEU A 740 20.59 11.58 150.61
C LEU A 740 20.24 10.64 149.45
N GLU A 741 19.38 9.65 149.69
CA GLU A 741 18.94 8.70 148.67
C GLU A 741 18.06 9.38 147.61
N LYS A 742 17.17 10.29 148.04
CA LYS A 742 16.36 11.15 147.15
C LYS A 742 17.23 11.86 146.10
N LEU A 743 18.34 12.46 146.53
CA LEU A 743 19.21 13.27 145.67
C LEU A 743 19.86 12.45 144.54
N GLN A 744 20.20 11.18 144.80
CA GLN A 744 20.79 10.28 143.78
C GLN A 744 19.77 9.77 142.76
N LEU A 745 18.48 9.68 143.14
CA LEU A 745 17.40 9.29 142.23
C LEU A 745 17.02 10.43 141.28
N GLU A 746 16.96 11.67 141.78
CA GLU A 746 16.73 12.86 140.96
C GLU A 746 17.85 13.08 139.92
N GLN A 747 19.09 12.68 140.24
CA GLN A 747 20.21 12.79 139.32
C GLN A 747 20.11 11.81 138.13
N ARG A 748 19.84 10.52 138.38
CA ARG A 748 19.62 9.52 137.30
C ARG A 748 18.42 9.83 136.40
N GLN A 749 17.42 10.56 136.93
CA GLN A 749 16.27 10.99 136.14
C GLN A 749 16.65 12.06 135.11
N ALA A 750 17.67 12.88 135.37
CA ALA A 750 18.16 13.88 134.43
C ALA A 750 18.87 13.23 133.23
N ASP A 751 19.78 12.29 133.49
CA ASP A 751 20.59 11.63 132.46
C ASP A 751 19.72 10.94 131.39
N LEU A 752 18.72 10.14 131.81
CA LEU A 752 17.79 9.45 130.91
C LEU A 752 16.87 10.40 130.12
N LEU A 753 16.61 11.61 130.64
CA LEU A 753 15.87 12.65 129.92
C LEU A 753 16.73 13.38 128.88
N GLU A 754 18.06 13.31 128.98
CA GLU A 754 18.99 13.84 127.98
C GLU A 754 19.20 12.86 126.83
N GLU A 755 19.38 11.57 127.10
CA GLU A 755 19.44 10.52 126.06
C GLU A 755 18.17 10.48 125.19
N TYR A 756 16.98 10.51 125.81
CA TYR A 756 15.71 10.56 125.08
C TYR A 756 15.55 11.83 124.21
N ARG A 757 16.13 12.96 124.62
CA ARG A 757 16.15 14.18 123.81
C ARG A 757 17.08 14.03 122.60
N LEU A 758 18.24 13.41 122.77
CA LEU A 758 19.16 13.15 121.66
C LEU A 758 18.51 12.24 120.60
N GLU A 759 17.93 11.10 121.00
CA GLU A 759 17.17 10.24 120.07
C GLU A 759 16.05 11.01 119.36
N LYS A 760 15.26 11.82 120.08
CA LYS A 760 14.19 12.62 119.45
C LYS A 760 14.72 13.60 118.42
N THR A 761 15.84 14.26 118.67
CA THR A 761 16.46 15.17 117.67
C THR A 761 17.03 14.43 116.47
N VAL A 762 17.53 13.20 116.63
CA VAL A 762 17.91 12.33 115.50
C VAL A 762 16.67 11.97 114.67
N LEU A 763 15.55 11.67 115.31
CA LEU A 763 14.28 11.35 114.65
C LEU A 763 13.72 12.56 113.87
N GLU A 764 13.68 13.75 114.48
CA GLU A 764 13.31 15.00 113.79
C GLU A 764 14.25 15.32 112.62
N ASN A 765 15.55 15.04 112.73
CA ASN A 765 16.49 15.19 111.61
C ASN A 765 16.20 14.21 110.46
N LEU A 766 15.85 12.96 110.76
CA LEU A 766 15.48 11.97 109.74
C LEU A 766 14.15 12.31 109.05
N GLU A 767 13.15 12.78 109.80
CA GLU A 767 11.88 13.27 109.22
C GLU A 767 12.13 14.47 108.28
N ASN A 768 12.94 15.45 108.72
CA ASN A 768 13.33 16.58 107.87
C ASN A 768 14.06 16.12 106.59
N ILE A 769 14.97 15.14 106.67
CA ILE A 769 15.64 14.56 105.49
C ILE A 769 14.63 13.89 104.54
N THR A 770 13.63 13.17 105.06
CA THR A 770 12.60 12.57 104.19
C THR A 770 11.73 13.62 103.49
N VAL A 771 11.31 14.68 104.19
CA VAL A 771 10.56 15.80 103.59
C VAL A 771 11.39 16.52 102.53
N ASP A 772 12.68 16.72 102.77
CA ASP A 772 13.59 17.36 101.80
C ASP A 772 13.82 16.48 100.55
N LEU A 773 13.83 15.15 100.70
CA LEU A 773 13.90 14.20 99.59
C LEU A 773 12.58 14.13 98.80
N GLU A 774 11.43 14.10 99.46
CA GLU A 774 10.11 14.18 98.81
C GLU A 774 9.96 15.49 98.04
N LYS A 775 10.39 16.61 98.61
CA LYS A 775 10.39 17.91 97.95
C LYS A 775 11.27 17.91 96.70
N ARG A 776 12.50 17.39 96.78
CA ARG A 776 13.40 17.25 95.61
C ARG A 776 12.82 16.30 94.54
N TYR A 777 12.08 15.27 94.94
CA TYR A 777 11.38 14.38 94.02
C TYR A 777 10.21 15.08 93.30
N GLN A 778 9.41 15.88 94.02
CA GLN A 778 8.37 16.73 93.43
C GLN A 778 8.97 17.81 92.51
N GLU A 779 10.09 18.42 92.89
CA GLU A 779 10.84 19.35 92.02
C GLU A 779 11.30 18.66 90.74
N LYS A 780 11.76 17.39 90.80
CA LYS A 780 12.12 16.60 89.61
C LYS A 780 10.92 16.27 88.73
N LEU A 781 9.78 15.86 89.30
CA LEU A 781 8.54 15.62 88.55
C LEU A 781 8.02 16.89 87.86
N ASN A 782 8.11 18.05 88.53
CA ASN A 782 7.73 19.33 87.94
C ASN A 782 8.68 19.76 86.80
N ILE A 783 9.99 19.51 86.93
CA ILE A 783 10.97 19.73 85.86
C ILE A 783 10.70 18.79 84.67
N GLU A 784 10.40 17.51 84.92
CA GLU A 784 10.04 16.54 83.87
C GLU A 784 8.75 16.96 83.14
N ALA A 785 7.73 17.43 83.87
CA ALA A 785 6.52 17.98 83.29
C ALA A 785 6.77 19.27 82.47
N SER A 786 7.70 20.14 82.90
CA SER A 786 8.15 21.31 82.12
C SER A 786 8.81 20.87 80.81
N ILE A 787 9.79 19.97 80.88
CA ILE A 787 10.51 19.45 79.71
C ILE A 787 9.56 18.76 78.72
N ILE A 788 8.55 18.03 79.20
CA ILE A 788 7.52 17.41 78.36
C ILE A 788 6.63 18.46 77.66
N ASN A 789 6.34 19.58 78.31
CA ASN A 789 5.56 20.66 77.68
C ASN A 789 6.41 21.50 76.73
N GLU A 790 7.65 21.81 77.09
CA GLU A 790 8.64 22.43 76.20
C GLU A 790 8.87 21.56 74.95
N TRP A 791 8.93 20.23 75.09
CA TRP A 791 8.99 19.31 73.95
C TRP A 791 7.76 19.40 73.04
N LYS A 792 6.54 19.48 73.59
CA LYS A 792 5.31 19.66 72.79
C LYS A 792 5.30 21.01 72.09
N GLU A 793 5.65 22.09 72.77
CA GLU A 793 5.76 23.42 72.15
C GLU A 793 6.82 23.42 71.04
N LYS A 794 7.92 22.68 71.19
CA LYS A 794 8.96 22.54 70.16
C LYS A 794 8.53 21.64 69.00
N ASP A 795 7.75 20.59 69.24
CA ASP A 795 7.19 19.71 68.20
C ASP A 795 6.07 20.42 67.41
N GLU A 796 5.26 21.24 68.08
CA GLU A 796 4.24 22.08 67.44
C GLU A 796 4.87 23.25 66.64
N GLN A 797 5.92 23.91 67.18
CA GLN A 797 6.75 24.86 66.43
C GLN A 797 7.46 24.20 65.24
N ALA A 798 7.96 22.97 65.41
CA ALA A 798 8.54 22.20 64.31
C ALA A 798 7.48 21.92 63.24
N ALA A 799 6.31 21.41 63.60
CA ALA A 799 5.21 21.15 62.65
C ALA A 799 4.72 22.41 61.91
N GLU A 800 4.70 23.57 62.58
CA GLU A 800 4.36 24.84 61.93
C GLU A 800 5.46 25.31 60.97
N THR A 801 6.73 25.27 61.35
CA THR A 801 7.84 25.57 60.43
C THR A 801 7.93 24.57 59.26
N ASP A 802 7.64 23.30 59.50
CA ASP A 802 7.59 22.24 58.48
C ASP A 802 6.44 22.46 57.48
N LYS A 803 5.36 23.13 57.91
CA LYS A 803 4.25 23.60 57.06
C LYS A 803 4.62 24.88 56.31
N GLU A 804 5.27 25.85 56.96
CA GLU A 804 5.78 27.05 56.30
C GLU A 804 6.80 26.69 55.20
N ILE A 805 7.70 25.74 55.46
CA ILE A 805 8.66 25.23 54.46
C ILE A 805 7.91 24.69 53.23
N LYS A 806 6.86 23.88 53.40
CA LYS A 806 6.05 23.36 52.28
C LYS A 806 5.33 24.48 51.52
N ASP A 807 4.75 25.45 52.23
CA ASP A 807 4.13 26.63 51.62
C ASP A 807 5.15 27.48 50.84
N GLN A 808 6.40 27.58 51.30
CA GLN A 808 7.49 28.26 50.60
C GLN A 808 8.01 27.44 49.42
N GLU A 809 8.17 26.12 49.54
CA GLU A 809 8.51 25.24 48.41
C GLU A 809 7.47 25.34 47.30
N GLU A 810 6.18 25.39 47.62
CA GLU A 810 5.14 25.61 46.62
C GLU A 810 5.20 27.00 45.97
N LYS A 811 5.46 28.06 46.75
CA LYS A 811 5.66 29.42 46.21
C LYS A 811 6.88 29.46 45.29
N LEU A 812 7.99 28.82 45.67
CA LEU A 812 9.23 28.73 44.89
C LEU A 812 9.01 27.89 43.63
N GLN A 813 8.27 26.77 43.71
CA GLN A 813 7.86 26.02 42.52
C GLN A 813 6.96 26.85 41.58
N ARG A 814 6.03 27.67 42.11
CA ARG A 814 5.19 28.57 41.32
C ARG A 814 6.02 29.68 40.66
N ALA A 815 6.91 30.33 41.41
CA ALA A 815 7.85 31.34 40.92
C ALA A 815 8.78 30.77 39.86
N GLY A 816 9.42 29.62 40.10
CA GLY A 816 10.29 28.93 39.14
C GLY A 816 9.55 28.43 37.89
N LYS A 817 8.25 28.11 37.98
CA LYS A 817 7.39 27.84 36.80
C LYS A 817 7.10 29.13 36.01
N HIS A 818 6.96 30.28 36.67
CA HIS A 818 6.86 31.59 35.99
C HIS A 818 8.18 32.04 35.38
N LEU A 819 9.30 31.93 36.09
CA LEU A 819 10.63 32.24 35.57
C LEU A 819 10.96 31.40 34.33
N LYS A 820 10.63 30.10 34.34
CA LYS A 820 10.76 29.21 33.16
C LYS A 820 9.79 29.53 32.00
N LYS A 821 8.70 30.26 32.23
CA LYS A 821 7.87 30.84 31.16
C LYS A 821 8.51 32.11 30.60
N LEU A 822 8.88 33.05 31.47
CA LEU A 822 9.54 34.31 31.07
C LEU A 822 10.84 34.07 30.30
N ILE A 823 11.69 33.13 30.75
CA ILE A 823 12.91 32.72 30.02
C ILE A 823 12.56 32.08 28.65
N LYS A 824 11.45 31.33 28.54
CA LYS A 824 10.98 30.81 27.24
C LYS A 824 10.42 31.91 26.32
N GLU A 825 9.79 32.93 26.88
CA GLU A 825 9.25 34.08 26.15
C GLU A 825 10.39 34.98 25.65
N ILE A 826 11.40 35.26 26.49
CA ILE A 826 12.64 35.98 26.15
C ILE A 826 13.44 35.20 25.08
N ARG A 827 13.59 33.88 25.22
CA ARG A 827 14.22 33.03 24.18
C ARG A 827 13.35 32.80 22.94
N GLY A 828 12.10 33.26 22.95
CA GLY A 828 11.18 33.18 21.81
C GLY A 828 11.48 34.19 20.70
N THR A 829 12.17 35.29 21.01
CA THR A 829 12.41 36.39 20.05
C THR A 829 13.79 36.38 19.41
N THR A 830 14.79 35.68 19.97
CA THR A 830 16.16 35.68 19.41
C THR A 830 16.86 34.32 19.55
N VAL A 831 17.25 33.70 18.43
CA VAL A 831 18.02 32.45 18.41
C VAL A 831 19.52 32.72 18.52
N GLN A 832 20.06 32.75 19.73
CA GLN A 832 21.52 32.73 19.97
C GLN A 832 21.91 31.70 21.04
N LYS A 833 23.13 31.16 20.92
CA LYS A 833 23.69 30.14 21.85
C LYS A 833 24.33 30.72 23.11
N PHE A 834 24.12 32.01 23.38
CA PHE A 834 24.66 32.71 24.54
C PHE A 834 23.54 33.39 25.31
N GLN A 835 23.67 33.37 26.64
CA GLN A 835 22.79 34.02 27.60
C GLN A 835 22.62 35.50 27.26
N THR A 836 21.37 35.96 27.11
CA THR A 836 21.08 37.33 26.64
C THR A 836 21.46 38.37 27.69
N PHE A 837 21.44 39.66 27.32
CA PHE A 837 21.77 40.73 28.27
C PHE A 837 20.76 40.77 29.42
N GLU A 838 19.49 40.53 29.11
CA GLU A 838 18.37 40.47 30.05
C GLU A 838 18.49 39.26 30.98
N GLU A 839 18.92 38.10 30.46
CA GLU A 839 19.19 36.92 31.30
C GLU A 839 20.37 37.13 32.26
N LYS A 840 21.38 37.92 31.86
CA LYS A 840 22.50 38.29 32.72
C LYS A 840 22.13 39.36 33.75
N ASP A 841 21.28 40.32 33.39
CA ASP A 841 20.76 41.31 34.35
C ASP A 841 19.83 40.65 35.38
N ILE A 842 19.01 39.68 34.97
CA ILE A 842 18.22 38.85 35.90
C ILE A 842 19.13 38.03 36.82
N GLU A 843 20.12 37.29 36.29
CA GLU A 843 21.03 36.49 37.12
C GLU A 843 21.91 37.37 38.04
N LEU A 844 22.34 38.55 37.59
CA LEU A 844 23.13 39.48 38.40
C LEU A 844 22.30 40.15 39.50
N ARG A 845 21.02 40.48 39.24
CA ARG A 845 20.09 40.92 40.29
C ARG A 845 19.76 39.80 41.26
N GLU A 846 19.53 38.57 40.79
CA GLU A 846 19.29 37.42 41.66
C GLU A 846 20.50 37.15 42.56
N MET A 847 21.73 37.25 42.03
CA MET A 847 22.97 37.17 42.82
C MET A 847 23.14 38.34 43.79
N MET A 848 22.70 39.56 43.44
CA MET A 848 22.69 40.70 44.37
C MET A 848 21.67 40.51 45.49
N GLU A 849 20.43 40.10 45.19
CA GLU A 849 19.39 39.82 46.18
C GLU A 849 19.77 38.64 47.09
N GLN A 850 20.39 37.57 46.56
CA GLN A 850 20.93 36.48 47.36
C GLN A 850 22.04 36.95 48.32
N ASN A 851 22.91 37.86 47.87
CA ASN A 851 23.99 38.42 48.70
C ASN A 851 23.44 39.38 49.77
N GLU A 852 22.48 40.25 49.42
CA GLU A 852 21.80 41.15 50.37
C GLU A 852 21.00 40.35 51.41
N PHE A 853 20.28 39.31 51.00
CA PHE A 853 19.57 38.39 51.90
C PHE A 853 20.53 37.61 52.81
N GLY A 854 21.67 37.15 52.28
CA GLY A 854 22.72 36.51 53.08
C GLY A 854 23.34 37.45 54.12
N LEU A 855 23.59 38.71 53.75
CA LEU A 855 24.04 39.75 54.67
C LEU A 855 22.97 40.14 55.69
N GLN A 856 21.69 40.09 55.33
CA GLN A 856 20.58 40.39 56.24
C GLN A 856 20.34 39.24 57.24
N GLN A 857 20.50 37.97 56.83
CA GLN A 857 20.54 36.83 57.76
C GLN A 857 21.75 36.91 58.71
N LEU A 858 22.94 37.29 58.20
CA LEU A 858 24.11 37.54 59.04
C LEU A 858 23.85 38.67 60.05
N ALA A 859 23.18 39.76 59.64
CA ALA A 859 22.81 40.85 60.52
C ALA A 859 21.80 40.41 61.60
N GLU A 860 20.83 39.58 61.26
CA GLU A 860 19.87 39.02 62.22
C GLU A 860 20.52 38.00 63.19
N LEU A 861 21.48 37.20 62.72
CA LEU A 861 22.24 36.27 63.55
C LEU A 861 23.18 37.01 64.52
N VAL A 862 23.86 38.07 64.05
CA VAL A 862 24.64 39.01 64.87
C VAL A 862 23.76 39.69 65.92
N ALA A 863 22.52 40.04 65.58
CA ALA A 863 21.57 40.63 66.53
C ALA A 863 21.03 39.63 67.58
N LYS A 864 20.99 38.32 67.27
CA LYS A 864 20.50 37.26 68.16
C LYS A 864 21.58 36.59 69.04
N THR A 865 22.86 36.73 68.70
CA THR A 865 23.95 35.99 69.36
C THR A 865 25.07 36.90 69.90
N PHE A 866 25.10 37.08 71.22
CA PHE A 866 25.95 38.07 71.89
C PHE A 866 27.45 37.81 71.72
N ASP A 867 27.90 36.57 71.90
CA ASP A 867 29.34 36.22 71.88
C ASP A 867 29.93 36.19 70.46
N THR A 868 29.15 35.74 69.48
CA THR A 868 29.57 35.60 68.08
C THR A 868 29.42 36.89 67.26
N GLY A 869 28.50 37.78 67.66
CA GLY A 869 28.26 39.07 66.98
C GLY A 869 29.52 39.90 66.73
N PRO A 870 30.34 40.22 67.77
CA PRO A 870 31.56 41.01 67.61
C PRO A 870 32.60 40.36 66.69
N VAL A 871 32.68 39.02 66.69
CA VAL A 871 33.64 38.26 65.87
C VAL A 871 33.24 38.32 64.39
N VAL A 872 31.95 38.12 64.10
CA VAL A 872 31.40 38.21 62.73
C VAL A 872 31.50 39.64 62.19
N ILE A 873 31.16 40.65 63.00
CA ILE A 873 31.34 42.07 62.62
C ILE A 873 32.81 42.33 62.26
N ARG A 874 33.77 41.91 63.10
CA ARG A 874 35.20 42.18 62.83
C ARG A 874 35.67 41.55 61.52
N TYR A 875 35.33 40.27 61.27
CA TYR A 875 35.72 39.60 60.02
C TYR A 875 35.07 40.20 58.77
N LEU A 876 33.88 40.79 58.88
CA LEU A 876 33.23 41.50 57.77
C LEU A 876 33.85 42.89 57.54
N THR A 877 34.18 43.63 58.60
CA THR A 877 34.94 44.89 58.48
C THR A 877 36.35 44.68 57.94
N ASP A 878 37.02 43.59 58.33
CA ASP A 878 38.34 43.16 57.82
C ASP A 878 38.29 42.80 56.31
N LYS A 879 37.09 42.69 55.72
CA LYS A 879 36.83 42.46 54.29
C LYS A 879 36.11 43.62 53.59
N GLY A 880 35.86 44.74 54.29
CA GLY A 880 35.19 45.92 53.72
C GLY A 880 33.71 45.74 53.42
N ILE A 881 33.06 44.73 54.00
CA ILE A 881 31.63 44.43 53.79
C ILE A 881 30.83 44.98 54.98
N THR A 882 29.81 45.79 54.70
CA THR A 882 28.93 46.36 55.73
C THR A 882 27.61 45.57 55.84
N LEU A 883 27.12 45.42 57.08
CA LEU A 883 25.89 44.71 57.38
C LEU A 883 24.66 45.64 57.21
N PRO A 884 23.57 45.20 56.55
CA PRO A 884 22.32 45.95 56.49
C PRO A 884 21.73 46.22 57.88
N MET A 885 21.13 47.40 58.06
CA MET A 885 20.53 47.78 59.34
C MET A 885 19.20 47.04 59.57
N VAL A 886 19.18 46.16 60.58
CA VAL A 886 17.99 45.36 60.93
C VAL A 886 16.84 46.28 61.39
N LYS A 887 15.74 46.28 60.63
CA LYS A 887 14.48 46.94 61.02
C LYS A 887 13.71 46.02 61.97
N SER A 888 13.53 46.42 63.22
CA SER A 888 12.74 45.65 64.18
C SER A 888 11.24 45.69 63.83
N SER A 889 10.62 44.52 63.69
CA SER A 889 9.16 44.40 63.53
C SER A 889 8.49 44.45 64.90
N GLY A 890 7.61 45.42 65.12
CA GLY A 890 7.04 45.71 66.42
C GLY A 890 5.79 44.90 66.77
N GLY A 891 5.97 43.84 67.57
CA GLY A 891 5.12 43.41 68.69
C GLY A 891 3.60 43.21 68.54
N SER A 892 3.10 42.10 69.10
CA SER A 892 1.72 41.99 69.60
C SER A 892 1.72 41.58 71.08
N SER A 893 0.73 42.05 71.84
CA SER A 893 0.82 42.22 73.29
C SER A 893 0.14 41.12 74.12
N ARG A 894 0.76 40.75 75.25
CA ARG A 894 0.15 40.52 76.59
C ARG A 894 1.27 40.30 77.63
N ARG A 895 1.77 41.34 78.30
CA ARG A 895 1.28 41.88 79.59
C ARG A 895 1.04 40.82 80.67
N SER A 896 2.02 40.67 81.57
CA SER A 896 1.87 40.15 82.93
C SER A 896 2.31 41.24 83.92
N SER A 897 1.43 41.67 84.82
CA SER A 897 1.70 42.72 85.81
C SER A 897 2.22 42.13 87.13
N ALA A 898 3.28 42.71 87.69
CA ALA A 898 3.83 42.33 88.99
C ALA A 898 3.67 43.46 90.01
N THR A 899 3.37 43.14 91.27
CA THR A 899 3.82 43.92 92.45
C THR A 899 3.64 43.12 93.76
N SER A 900 4.74 42.97 94.52
CA SER A 900 4.86 42.93 95.99
C SER A 900 3.94 41.99 96.82
N VAL A 901 4.24 41.61 98.09
CA VAL A 901 5.09 42.21 99.13
C VAL A 901 5.96 41.15 99.83
N SER A 902 7.08 41.58 100.41
CA SER A 902 8.06 40.75 101.11
C SER A 902 7.89 40.70 102.65
N SER A 903 8.28 39.56 103.22
CA SER A 903 9.01 39.39 104.50
C SER A 903 8.42 39.78 105.87
N ALA A 904 8.67 38.85 106.81
CA ALA A 904 8.89 39.04 108.27
C ALA A 904 7.68 39.29 109.20
N GLY A 905 7.57 38.47 110.26
CA GLY A 905 6.54 38.61 111.31
C GLY A 905 6.48 37.47 112.33
N ARG A 906 7.38 37.48 113.32
CA ARG A 906 7.28 36.78 114.62
C ARG A 906 5.91 37.05 115.31
N SER A 907 5.38 36.24 116.24
CA SER A 907 5.73 34.96 116.89
C SER A 907 4.64 34.58 117.93
N VAL A 908 4.81 33.47 118.68
CA VAL A 908 4.00 33.07 119.88
C VAL A 908 2.55 32.69 119.54
N ALA A 909 2.18 31.41 119.34
CA ALA A 909 2.14 30.28 120.29
C ALA A 909 1.07 30.41 121.40
N SER A 910 0.11 29.46 121.46
CA SER A 910 -0.10 28.63 122.67
C SER A 910 -1.21 27.57 122.51
N THR A 911 -1.02 26.47 123.25
CA THR A 911 -2.03 25.56 123.85
C THR A 911 -3.26 25.07 123.08
N LYS A 912 -3.17 23.78 122.69
CA LYS A 912 -3.97 22.63 123.17
C LYS A 912 -5.51 22.61 123.02
N SER A 913 -5.99 21.38 122.77
CA SER A 913 -7.36 20.86 122.96
C SER A 913 -8.42 21.33 121.94
N SER A 914 -9.40 20.50 121.53
CA SER A 914 -9.50 19.03 121.55
C SER A 914 -10.64 18.55 120.64
N LYS A 915 -10.78 17.22 120.48
CA LYS A 915 -12.02 16.40 120.43
C LYS A 915 -13.33 17.07 119.92
N SER A 916 -14.18 16.43 119.11
CA SER A 916 -14.24 15.05 118.55
C SER A 916 -15.58 14.85 117.81
N VAL A 917 -15.87 13.63 117.32
CA VAL A 917 -17.23 13.10 116.94
C VAL A 917 -17.76 13.71 115.62
N GLU A 918 -18.11 12.96 114.55
CA GLU A 918 -18.91 11.72 114.39
C GLU A 918 -20.44 11.99 114.49
N SER A 919 -21.28 11.04 114.05
CA SER A 919 -22.70 11.19 113.61
C SER A 919 -22.86 11.96 112.29
N THR A 920 -23.66 11.58 111.27
CA THR A 920 -24.77 10.63 111.04
C THR A 920 -26.19 11.05 111.48
N SER A 921 -27.10 11.05 110.48
CA SER A 921 -28.56 11.24 110.60
C SER A 921 -29.03 12.68 110.97
N SER A 922 -30.31 13.09 110.76
CA SER A 922 -31.50 12.32 110.38
C SER A 922 -32.61 13.17 109.72
N ARG A 923 -33.48 12.51 108.91
CA ARG A 923 -34.91 12.85 108.64
C ARG A 923 -35.18 14.22 107.94
N SER A 924 -36.37 14.54 107.39
CA SER A 924 -37.70 13.90 107.42
C SER A 924 -38.48 14.13 106.11
N SER A 925 -39.38 13.19 105.74
CA SER A 925 -40.64 13.39 104.97
C SER A 925 -40.57 13.97 103.53
N SER A 926 -41.43 13.63 102.56
CA SER A 926 -42.80 13.10 102.64
C SER A 926 -43.22 12.25 101.43
N CYS A 927 -44.15 11.31 101.65
CA CYS A 927 -45.30 10.95 100.77
C CYS A 927 -45.14 10.48 99.30
N LEU A 928 -45.65 9.24 99.07
CA LEU A 928 -46.57 8.81 97.98
C LEU A 928 -46.02 8.74 96.53
N ILE A 929 -46.37 7.77 95.66
CA ILE A 929 -47.39 6.68 95.68
C ILE A 929 -46.87 5.42 94.91
N THR A 930 -47.49 4.25 95.14
CA THR A 930 -47.20 2.91 94.57
C THR A 930 -48.19 2.50 93.45
N PRO A 931 -48.26 1.25 92.92
CA PRO A 931 -47.29 0.17 92.64
C PRO A 931 -47.20 -0.11 91.09
N SER A 932 -46.65 -1.20 90.52
CA SER A 932 -47.20 -2.59 90.41
C SER A 932 -46.17 -3.44 89.62
N VAL A 933 -45.60 -4.53 90.15
CA VAL A 933 -46.09 -5.95 90.12
C VAL A 933 -46.34 -6.46 88.67
N VAL A 934 -45.72 -7.51 88.07
CA VAL A 934 -44.95 -8.75 88.45
C VAL A 934 -45.73 -10.05 88.10
N THR A 935 -45.03 -11.07 87.55
CA THR A 935 -45.48 -12.49 87.27
C THR A 935 -46.59 -12.70 86.21
N LEU A 936 -46.76 -13.87 85.53
CA LEU A 936 -46.03 -15.17 85.48
C LEU A 936 -46.24 -15.92 84.13
N ASP A 937 -45.37 -16.90 83.85
CA ASP A 937 -45.41 -18.08 82.96
C ASP A 937 -46.62 -18.38 82.02
N SER A 938 -46.33 -18.84 80.80
CA SER A 938 -46.29 -20.32 80.55
C SER A 938 -45.78 -20.76 79.16
N THR A 939 -45.32 -22.02 79.17
CA THR A 939 -44.55 -22.82 78.20
C THR A 939 -45.10 -23.03 76.77
N LYS A 940 -44.17 -23.19 75.80
CA LYS A 940 -44.17 -24.16 74.65
C LYS A 940 -45.36 -24.11 73.66
N LEU A 941 -45.18 -24.11 72.33
CA LEU A 941 -44.41 -25.08 71.53
C LEU A 941 -44.27 -24.65 70.04
N SER A 942 -43.19 -25.10 69.37
CA SER A 942 -43.05 -25.39 67.91
C SER A 942 -43.19 -24.33 66.78
N GLN A 943 -42.25 -24.45 65.82
CA GLN A 943 -42.32 -24.20 64.36
C GLN A 943 -42.07 -22.79 63.74
N PHE A 944 -40.83 -22.65 63.22
CA PHE A 944 -40.40 -22.18 61.88
C PHE A 944 -40.87 -20.83 61.24
N LEU A 945 -39.84 -20.14 60.71
CA LEU A 945 -39.79 -19.23 59.55
C LEU A 945 -40.44 -17.83 59.59
N THR A 946 -39.56 -16.84 59.77
CA THR A 946 -39.45 -15.61 58.95
C THR A 946 -40.71 -14.93 58.41
N TYR A 947 -41.13 -13.88 59.11
CA TYR A 947 -41.47 -12.59 58.48
C TYR A 947 -40.24 -12.06 57.68
N GLN A 948 -40.34 -11.11 56.75
CA GLN A 948 -41.27 -9.98 56.72
C GLN A 948 -41.57 -9.49 55.30
N ILE A 949 -42.86 -9.30 54.98
CA ILE A 949 -43.30 -8.48 53.84
C ILE A 949 -43.59 -7.07 54.36
N ASN A 950 -43.29 -6.03 53.58
CA ASN A 950 -43.95 -4.74 53.75
C ASN A 950 -44.01 -3.95 52.44
N ARG A 951 -45.22 -3.51 52.07
CA ARG A 951 -45.63 -2.27 51.37
C ARG A 951 -44.76 -1.74 50.19
N SER A 952 -45.33 -1.29 49.07
CA SER A 952 -46.70 -0.78 48.87
C SER A 952 -47.10 -0.72 47.40
N ASP A 953 -48.37 -1.04 47.11
CA ASP A 953 -49.09 -0.65 45.90
C ASP A 953 -50.32 0.19 46.28
N TRP A 954 -50.47 1.38 45.68
CA TRP A 954 -51.75 2.11 45.62
C TRP A 954 -51.89 2.83 44.27
N SER A 955 -52.52 2.11 43.34
CA SER A 955 -53.22 2.59 42.15
C SER A 955 -54.24 3.71 42.46
N ALA A 956 -54.70 4.57 41.52
CA ALA A 956 -54.30 4.86 40.14
C ALA A 956 -55.14 6.05 39.60
N TYR A 957 -55.06 6.28 38.27
CA TYR A 957 -55.92 7.09 37.38
C TYR A 957 -55.50 8.57 37.21
N LYS A 958 -55.62 9.19 36.01
CA LYS A 958 -56.34 8.76 34.79
C LYS A 958 -55.81 9.42 33.49
N PHE A 959 -56.21 8.86 32.35
CA PHE A 959 -56.29 9.47 31.00
C PHE A 959 -54.98 9.68 30.19
N PRO A 960 -55.06 9.71 28.83
CA PRO A 960 -54.21 8.82 28.03
C PRO A 960 -53.62 9.43 26.73
N THR A 961 -52.96 8.55 25.94
CA THR A 961 -52.69 8.63 24.48
C THR A 961 -52.08 9.92 23.93
N ASP A 962 -50.85 9.81 23.44
CA ASP A 962 -50.41 10.60 22.29
C ASP A 962 -49.54 9.76 21.32
N CYS A 963 -49.74 10.07 20.03
CA CYS A 963 -48.93 9.68 18.87
C CYS A 963 -47.62 10.50 18.83
N ASP A 964 -46.58 10.24 18.02
CA ASP A 964 -46.24 9.17 17.08
C ASP A 964 -44.67 9.15 16.99
N ILE A 965 -43.93 8.07 16.75
CA ILE A 965 -43.84 7.19 15.56
C ILE A 965 -43.46 8.03 14.30
N PHE A 966 -42.29 7.88 13.67
CA PHE A 966 -41.18 6.93 13.83
C PHE A 966 -39.90 7.53 13.17
N LYS A 967 -38.75 6.84 13.31
CA LYS A 967 -37.52 6.85 12.45
C LYS A 967 -36.25 7.66 12.85
N PHE A 968 -35.16 6.88 12.94
CA PHE A 968 -33.71 7.17 12.88
C PHE A 968 -33.15 8.19 13.90
N GLN A 969 -32.25 7.79 14.82
CA GLN A 969 -30.85 7.35 14.64
C GLN A 969 -29.94 8.44 14.02
N ALA A 970 -28.81 8.82 14.65
CA ALA A 970 -28.29 8.45 15.97
C ALA A 970 -27.45 9.59 16.58
N MET A 971 -27.27 9.57 17.90
CA MET A 971 -26.64 10.65 18.66
C MET A 971 -25.13 10.79 18.39
N GLU A 972 -24.70 12.01 18.10
CA GLU A 972 -23.47 12.52 18.72
C GLU A 972 -23.72 12.75 20.21
N ILE A 973 -22.74 12.42 21.06
CA ILE A 973 -22.28 13.22 22.20
C ILE A 973 -20.98 12.58 22.71
N ARG A 974 -19.94 13.39 22.91
CA ARG A 974 -18.71 12.96 23.59
C ARG A 974 -18.90 13.02 25.11
N PRO A 975 -18.74 11.92 25.87
CA PRO A 975 -18.54 12.02 27.31
C PRO A 975 -17.09 12.42 27.61
N THR A 976 -16.93 13.47 28.40
CA THR A 976 -15.65 13.86 29.01
C THR A 976 -15.21 12.80 30.03
N LEU A 977 -13.98 12.30 29.92
CA LEU A 977 -13.38 11.50 31.00
C LEU A 977 -12.87 12.42 32.12
N ILE A 978 -13.42 12.25 33.31
CA ILE A 978 -12.71 12.48 34.58
C ILE A 978 -12.83 11.19 35.39
N GLN A 979 -11.72 10.49 35.56
CA GLN A 979 -11.52 9.49 36.62
C GLN A 979 -10.35 9.95 37.47
N THR A 980 -10.47 9.79 38.79
CA THR A 980 -9.43 10.15 39.75
C THR A 980 -8.96 8.92 40.52
N ASN A 981 -7.63 8.76 40.57
CA ASN A 981 -6.89 7.91 41.52
C ASN A 981 -7.03 6.38 41.30
N ARG A 982 -6.05 5.54 41.70
CA ARG A 982 -4.91 5.78 42.63
C ARG A 982 -3.76 4.77 42.40
N CYS A 983 -2.50 5.21 42.66
CA CYS A 983 -1.32 4.37 42.98
C CYS A 983 -0.80 3.41 41.86
N GLN A 984 0.47 2.96 41.84
CA GLN A 984 1.69 3.22 42.64
C GLN A 984 2.91 3.03 41.68
N SER A 985 3.81 4.00 41.45
CA SER A 985 5.04 4.34 42.20
C SER A 985 6.32 3.53 41.89
N SER A 986 7.45 4.23 41.71
CA SER A 986 8.85 3.78 41.99
C SER A 986 9.47 2.69 41.07
N GLN A 987 10.77 2.67 40.74
CA GLN A 987 11.90 3.64 40.87
C GLN A 987 12.96 3.33 39.75
N THR A 988 14.28 3.64 39.73
CA THR A 988 15.32 3.95 40.75
C THR A 988 16.50 4.75 40.14
N TRP A 989 17.44 5.18 41.00
CA TRP A 989 18.75 5.81 40.73
C TRP A 989 19.79 4.80 40.13
N ARG A 990 21.10 5.05 39.86
CA ARG A 990 22.11 6.04 40.34
C ARG A 990 23.43 5.99 39.49
N LEU A 991 24.19 7.10 39.45
CA LEU A 991 25.68 7.31 39.43
C LEU A 991 26.65 6.09 39.19
N ARG A 992 27.86 6.17 38.57
CA ARG A 992 28.94 7.21 38.62
C ARG A 992 30.17 6.90 37.68
N LEU A 993 30.97 7.94 37.35
CA LEU A 993 32.45 8.01 37.12
C LEU A 993 33.20 7.48 35.84
N THR A 994 34.12 8.36 35.38
CA THR A 994 35.48 8.17 34.77
C THR A 994 35.73 7.46 33.43
N THR A 995 35.90 8.31 32.39
CA THR A 995 37.13 8.53 31.55
C THR A 995 38.44 7.76 31.86
N PRO A 996 39.44 7.63 30.92
CA PRO A 996 39.70 8.52 29.77
C PRO A 996 40.29 7.92 28.43
N ARG A 997 40.57 8.83 27.49
CA ARG A 997 41.67 8.84 26.46
C ARG A 997 41.52 8.15 25.07
N ARG A 998 41.38 9.05 24.07
CA ARG A 998 42.25 9.27 22.89
C ARG A 998 42.27 8.28 21.70
N LYS A 999 42.01 8.89 20.52
CA LYS A 999 42.68 8.72 19.22
C LYS A 999 42.68 7.32 18.57
N LEU A 1000 41.95 7.19 17.47
CA LEU A 1000 42.44 7.78 16.21
C LEU A 1000 41.32 8.62 15.56
#